data_AF-A0AAP0RVU2-F1
#
_entry.id   AF-A0AAP0RVU2-F1
#
_cell.length_a   1.000
_cell.length_b   1.000
_cell.length_c   1.000
_cell.angle_alpha   90.00
_cell.angle_beta   90.00
_cell.angle_gamma   90.00
#
_symmetry.space_group_name_H-M   'P 1'
#
loop_
_entity.id
_entity.type
_entity.pdbx_description
1 polymer ?
#
loop_
_entity_poly.entity_id
_entity_poly.type
_entity_poly.pdbx_seq_one_letter_code
_entity_poly.pdbx_strand_id
1 'polypeptide(L)'
;MGTERKRKVSLFDVVDETSVSAKLPKSNGGVMANNSNTNSLINRWNGRPYSQRYYEILEKRKTLPVWHQKDEFLQVLRSNQTLVLVGETGSGKTTQIPQFVLEAIDLETPDKRKKMMIACTQPRRVAAMSVSRRVAEEMDVTIGEEVGYSIRFEDCSSARTVLKYLTDGMLLREAMTDPLLERYKVIILDEAHERTLATDVLFGLLKEVLRNRQDLKVVVMSATLEAEKFQGYFNGAPLMKVPGRLHPVEIFYTQEPERDYLEAAIRTVVQIHLCEPAGDILVFLTGEEEIEDACRKMSKEIANLGDQVGPVKAVPLYSTLPPAMQQKIFEPAPPPLKEGGPPGRKIVVSTNIAETSLTIDGIVYVIDPGFAKQKVYNPRVRVESLLVSPISKASAHQRSGRAGRTQPGKCFRLYTEKSFNNDLQPQTYPEILRSNLANTVLTLKKLGIDDLVHFDFMDPPAPETLMRALEVLNYLGALDDDGNLTKLGEIMSEFPLDPQMSKMLVVSPEFNCSNEILSISAMLSVPNCFVRPREAQKAADEAKARFGHIDGDHLTLLNVYHAYKQNNEDQSWCYENFINQRTLKAADNVRQQLVRIMARFNLKLCSTDFNSRDYYINIRKAMLAGYFMQVAHLERTGHYLTVKDNQVVHLHPSNCLDHKPEWVIYNEYVLTSRNFIRTVTDVRGEWLVDIAPHYYDLDNFPQCEAKRVLEKLYKKREKEREGSKNRK
;
A
#
# COMPACT_ATOMS: atom_id res chain seq x y z
N MET A 1 -38.05 -48.54 30.44
CA MET A 1 -38.50 -48.38 29.04
C MET A 1 -37.74 -47.20 28.45
N GLY A 2 -37.16 -47.36 27.25
CA GLY A 2 -36.29 -46.38 26.57
C GLY A 2 -36.96 -45.03 26.28
N THR A 3 -36.26 -43.99 25.80
CA THR A 3 -35.33 -44.01 24.66
C THR A 3 -34.30 -42.86 24.64
N GLU A 4 -33.13 -43.17 24.07
CA GLU A 4 -32.01 -42.35 23.52
C GLU A 4 -32.46 -41.30 22.45
N ARG A 5 -31.71 -40.32 21.89
CA ARG A 5 -30.33 -39.74 21.83
C ARG A 5 -30.47 -38.48 20.92
N LYS A 6 -29.61 -37.44 20.84
CA LYS A 6 -28.23 -37.38 20.29
C LYS A 6 -27.77 -35.90 20.28
N ARG A 7 -26.58 -35.58 20.79
CA ARG A 7 -25.86 -34.30 20.53
C ARG A 7 -24.57 -34.61 19.77
N LYS A 8 -24.28 -33.84 18.72
CA LYS A 8 -23.11 -33.95 17.82
C LYS A 8 -21.83 -33.50 18.54
N VAL A 9 -20.74 -34.23 18.32
CA VAL A 9 -19.37 -33.97 18.82
C VAL A 9 -18.56 -33.26 17.73
N SER A 10 -17.72 -32.29 18.14
CA SER A 10 -16.84 -31.46 17.30
C SER A 10 -15.54 -32.17 16.92
N LEU A 11 -15.01 -31.80 15.76
CA LEU A 11 -13.92 -32.46 15.04
C LEU A 11 -12.55 -31.82 15.33
N PHE A 12 -12.11 -31.78 16.60
CA PHE A 12 -10.81 -31.17 16.97
C PHE A 12 -9.98 -31.90 18.03
N ASP A 13 -10.32 -33.14 18.41
CA ASP A 13 -9.52 -33.90 19.39
C ASP A 13 -9.12 -35.27 18.85
N VAL A 14 -7.98 -35.34 18.14
CA VAL A 14 -7.15 -36.56 18.12
C VAL A 14 -5.68 -36.13 18.07
N VAL A 15 -5.05 -36.08 19.25
CA VAL A 15 -3.60 -36.09 19.42
C VAL A 15 -3.23 -37.53 19.77
N ASP A 16 -2.50 -38.21 18.89
CA ASP A 16 -2.02 -39.58 19.12
C ASP A 16 -0.67 -39.51 19.84
N GLU A 17 -0.67 -39.80 21.14
CA GLU A 17 0.50 -40.21 21.90
C GLU A 17 0.68 -41.73 21.75
N THR A 18 1.72 -42.17 21.05
CA THR A 18 2.31 -43.49 21.31
C THR A 18 3.83 -43.38 21.40
N SER A 19 4.31 -43.47 22.64
CA SER A 19 5.70 -43.62 23.01
C SER A 19 6.13 -45.07 22.81
N VAL A 20 7.19 -45.31 22.03
CA VAL A 20 7.91 -46.59 22.04
C VAL A 20 9.40 -46.31 22.15
N SER A 21 9.97 -46.70 23.28
CA SER A 21 11.40 -46.65 23.57
C SER A 21 12.17 -47.63 22.67
N ALA A 22 13.23 -47.18 22.00
CA ALA A 22 14.22 -48.07 21.40
C ALA A 22 15.63 -47.70 21.87
N LYS A 23 16.31 -48.68 22.47
CA LYS A 23 17.65 -48.62 23.05
C LYS A 23 18.74 -48.40 21.99
N LEU A 24 19.71 -47.56 22.30
CA LEU A 24 21.00 -47.43 21.59
C LEU A 24 21.89 -48.66 21.85
N PRO A 25 22.59 -49.22 20.84
CA PRO A 25 23.79 -50.02 21.08
C PRO A 25 25.04 -49.15 20.93
N LYS A 26 25.98 -49.29 21.88
CA LYS A 26 27.36 -48.82 21.76
C LYS A 26 28.13 -49.75 20.82
N SER A 27 28.89 -49.21 19.87
CA SER A 27 30.03 -49.91 19.28
C SER A 27 31.25 -48.98 19.20
N ASN A 28 32.41 -49.55 19.54
CA ASN A 28 33.72 -48.92 19.59
C ASN A 28 34.34 -48.79 18.19
N GLY A 29 35.06 -47.68 17.99
CA GLY A 29 36.40 -47.62 17.37
C GLY A 29 36.57 -48.02 15.90
N GLY A 30 36.83 -47.03 15.04
CA GLY A 30 37.39 -47.23 13.71
C GLY A 30 37.60 -45.92 12.97
N VAL A 31 38.84 -45.44 12.93
CA VAL A 31 39.31 -44.28 12.15
C VAL A 31 39.21 -44.60 10.65
N MET A 32 38.44 -43.83 9.86
CA MET A 32 38.73 -43.56 8.44
C MET A 32 38.00 -42.31 7.91
N ALA A 33 38.79 -41.44 7.29
CA ALA A 33 38.51 -40.55 6.16
C ALA A 33 37.34 -39.54 6.22
N ASN A 34 37.71 -38.27 6.46
CA ASN A 34 36.94 -37.07 6.11
C ASN A 34 36.60 -37.04 4.61
N ASN A 35 35.34 -37.31 4.27
CA ASN A 35 34.70 -36.75 3.07
C ASN A 35 33.17 -36.91 3.18
N SER A 36 32.45 -35.90 3.70
CA SER A 36 30.99 -35.87 3.59
C SER A 36 30.41 -34.46 3.77
N ASN A 37 30.25 -33.77 2.65
CA ASN A 37 29.32 -32.65 2.50
C ASN A 37 27.89 -33.21 2.30
N THR A 38 27.42 -34.03 3.26
CA THR A 38 26.10 -34.69 3.20
C THR A 38 25.04 -33.81 3.85
N ASN A 39 24.07 -33.40 3.03
CA ASN A 39 22.77 -32.82 3.39
C ASN A 39 22.33 -33.16 4.82
N SER A 40 22.32 -32.18 5.72
CA SER A 40 21.60 -32.30 6.98
C SER A 40 20.13 -32.62 6.66
N LEU A 41 19.69 -33.84 6.99
CA LEU A 41 18.28 -34.25 6.90
C LEU A 41 17.38 -33.42 7.85
N ILE A 42 18.00 -32.69 8.78
CA ILE A 42 17.33 -31.88 9.79
C ILE A 42 17.38 -30.41 9.38
N ASN A 43 16.23 -29.76 9.43
CA ASN A 43 16.08 -28.33 9.30
C ASN A 43 16.71 -27.62 10.50
N ARG A 44 17.74 -26.83 10.20
CA ARG A 44 18.55 -26.14 11.21
C ARG A 44 17.80 -25.10 12.03
N TRP A 45 16.66 -24.60 11.54
CA TRP A 45 15.91 -23.53 12.18
C TRP A 45 14.99 -24.05 13.28
N ASN A 46 14.27 -25.14 12.99
CA ASN A 46 13.26 -25.70 13.89
C ASN A 46 13.65 -27.08 14.47
N GLY A 47 14.78 -27.65 14.05
CA GLY A 47 15.29 -28.95 14.52
C GLY A 47 14.49 -30.16 14.03
N ARG A 48 13.56 -29.99 13.09
CA ARG A 48 12.72 -31.06 12.53
C ARG A 48 13.31 -31.59 11.23
N PRO A 49 13.06 -32.85 10.82
CA PRO A 49 13.42 -33.31 9.49
C PRO A 49 12.78 -32.43 8.40
N TYR A 50 13.51 -32.17 7.31
CA TYR A 50 12.95 -31.45 6.16
C TYR A 50 11.79 -32.24 5.54
N SER A 51 10.71 -31.55 5.18
CA SER A 51 9.55 -32.15 4.53
C SER A 51 9.85 -32.59 3.09
N GLN A 52 9.07 -33.53 2.56
CA GLN A 52 9.18 -33.91 1.14
C GLN A 52 8.94 -32.71 0.21
N ARG A 53 7.99 -31.84 0.58
CA ARG A 53 7.67 -30.60 -0.12
C ARG A 53 8.87 -29.66 -0.22
N TYR A 54 9.70 -29.58 0.82
CA TYR A 54 10.94 -28.80 0.79
C TYR A 54 11.87 -29.26 -0.34
N TYR A 55 12.12 -30.57 -0.46
CA TYR A 55 13.00 -31.09 -1.50
C TYR A 55 12.46 -30.87 -2.91
N GLU A 56 11.15 -31.04 -3.13
CA GLU A 56 10.50 -30.75 -4.41
C GLU A 56 10.66 -29.27 -4.82
N ILE A 57 10.53 -28.36 -3.85
CA ILE A 57 10.71 -26.94 -4.07
C ILE A 57 12.20 -26.60 -4.30
N LEU A 58 13.11 -27.22 -3.55
CA LEU A 58 14.55 -27.00 -3.66
C LEU A 58 15.07 -27.36 -5.06
N GLU A 59 14.63 -28.48 -5.63
CA GLU A 59 15.02 -28.88 -6.99
C GLU A 59 14.58 -27.85 -8.03
N LYS A 60 13.37 -27.29 -7.90
CA LYS A 60 12.92 -26.19 -8.77
C LYS A 60 13.76 -24.92 -8.57
N ARG A 61 14.09 -24.56 -7.33
CA ARG A 61 14.86 -23.35 -7.00
C ARG A 61 16.28 -23.38 -7.56
N LYS A 62 16.93 -24.54 -7.58
CA LYS A 62 18.26 -24.72 -8.18
C LYS A 62 18.30 -24.38 -9.67
N THR A 63 17.16 -24.47 -10.35
CA THR A 63 17.05 -24.08 -11.77
C THR A 63 16.97 -22.56 -11.98
N LEU A 64 16.77 -21.75 -10.94
CA LEU A 64 16.63 -20.31 -11.11
C LEU A 64 17.97 -19.66 -11.53
N PRO A 65 17.95 -18.62 -12.39
CA PRO A 65 19.16 -17.94 -12.84
C PRO A 65 20.08 -17.46 -11.71
N VAL A 66 19.51 -16.85 -10.66
CA VAL A 66 20.28 -16.36 -9.50
C VAL A 66 21.05 -17.46 -8.79
N TRP A 67 20.58 -18.71 -8.85
CA TRP A 67 21.23 -19.83 -8.16
C TRP A 67 22.59 -20.15 -8.78
N HIS A 68 22.72 -19.98 -10.09
CA HIS A 68 23.95 -20.31 -10.82
C HIS A 68 25.08 -19.31 -10.55
N GLN A 69 24.73 -18.12 -10.03
CA GLN A 69 25.68 -17.09 -9.63
C GLN A 69 25.74 -16.92 -8.11
N LYS A 70 25.27 -17.89 -7.33
CA LYS A 70 25.26 -17.82 -5.86
C LYS A 70 26.64 -17.55 -5.29
N ASP A 71 27.67 -18.27 -5.76
CA ASP A 71 29.03 -18.14 -5.23
C ASP A 71 29.64 -16.76 -5.56
N GLU A 72 29.40 -16.26 -6.78
CA GLU A 72 29.78 -14.91 -7.20
C GLU A 72 29.09 -13.86 -6.31
N PHE A 73 27.79 -13.98 -6.09
CA PHE A 73 27.03 -13.09 -5.21
C PHE A 73 27.62 -13.07 -3.79
N LEU A 74 27.91 -14.23 -3.21
CA LEU A 74 28.47 -14.35 -1.87
C LEU A 74 29.87 -13.72 -1.77
N GLN A 75 30.70 -13.88 -2.80
CA GLN A 75 32.02 -13.26 -2.85
C GLN A 75 31.94 -11.72 -2.93
N VAL A 76 31.06 -11.20 -3.78
CA VAL A 76 30.87 -9.75 -3.93
C VAL A 76 30.25 -9.16 -2.66
N LEU A 77 29.24 -9.83 -2.08
CA LEU A 77 28.63 -9.41 -0.82
C LEU A 77 29.65 -9.35 0.30
N ARG A 78 30.57 -10.32 0.42
CA ARG A 78 31.63 -10.32 1.43
C ARG A 78 32.55 -9.12 1.30
N SER A 79 33.00 -8.87 0.07
CA SER A 79 34.06 -7.89 -0.23
C SER A 79 33.57 -6.43 -0.22
N ASN A 80 32.26 -6.20 -0.22
CA ASN A 80 31.68 -4.87 -0.36
C ASN A 80 30.62 -4.59 0.71
N GLN A 81 30.49 -3.32 1.07
CA GLN A 81 29.44 -2.87 2.01
C GLN A 81 28.10 -2.67 1.28
N THR A 82 28.15 -2.22 0.02
CA THR A 82 26.97 -2.03 -0.83
C THR A 82 27.13 -2.81 -2.13
N LEU A 83 26.03 -3.41 -2.61
CA LEU A 83 25.97 -4.17 -3.86
C LEU A 83 24.71 -3.79 -4.63
N VAL A 84 24.85 -3.51 -5.93
CA VAL A 84 23.72 -3.37 -6.85
C VAL A 84 23.55 -4.67 -7.62
N LEU A 85 22.36 -5.27 -7.54
CA LEU A 85 22.03 -6.50 -8.25
C LEU A 85 20.90 -6.23 -9.25
N VAL A 86 21.17 -6.49 -10.52
CA VAL A 86 20.19 -6.36 -11.59
C VAL A 86 19.88 -7.72 -12.18
N GLY A 87 18.59 -8.03 -12.28
CA GLY A 87 18.14 -9.26 -12.92
C GLY A 87 16.68 -9.15 -13.28
N GLU A 88 16.27 -9.78 -14.36
CA GLU A 88 14.89 -9.72 -14.81
C GLU A 88 13.92 -10.27 -13.76
N THR A 89 12.65 -9.90 -13.85
CA THR A 89 11.64 -10.45 -12.95
C THR A 89 11.47 -11.95 -13.17
N GLY A 90 11.31 -12.73 -12.11
CA GLY A 90 11.26 -14.20 -12.18
C GLY A 90 12.64 -14.87 -12.16
N SER A 91 13.74 -14.12 -12.18
CA SER A 91 15.10 -14.68 -12.02
C SER A 91 15.38 -15.27 -10.63
N GLY A 92 14.55 -14.97 -9.64
CA GLY A 92 14.66 -15.46 -8.26
C GLY A 92 15.25 -14.47 -7.25
N LYS A 93 15.42 -13.19 -7.60
CA LYS A 93 16.01 -12.15 -6.71
C LYS A 93 15.37 -12.12 -5.31
N THR A 94 14.08 -11.82 -5.25
CA THR A 94 13.35 -11.60 -4.00
C THR A 94 13.27 -12.83 -3.10
N THR A 95 13.21 -14.02 -3.70
CA THR A 95 13.08 -15.28 -2.95
C THR A 95 14.44 -15.83 -2.53
N GLN A 96 15.44 -15.84 -3.41
CA GLN A 96 16.71 -16.53 -3.16
C GLN A 96 17.79 -15.64 -2.53
N ILE A 97 17.89 -14.37 -2.92
CA ILE A 97 18.97 -13.48 -2.43
C ILE A 97 18.92 -13.34 -0.90
N PRO A 98 17.76 -13.07 -0.26
CA PRO A 98 17.72 -12.99 1.20
C PRO A 98 18.11 -14.32 1.90
N GLN A 99 17.81 -15.46 1.28
CA GLN A 99 18.23 -16.77 1.80
C GLN A 99 19.75 -16.98 1.65
N PHE A 100 20.35 -16.56 0.54
CA PHE A 100 21.80 -16.62 0.35
C PHE A 100 22.53 -15.71 1.34
N VAL A 101 22.00 -14.52 1.59
CA VAL A 101 22.51 -13.61 2.63
C VAL A 101 22.43 -14.26 4.02
N LEU A 102 21.33 -14.96 4.33
CA LEU A 102 21.16 -15.66 5.60
C LEU A 102 22.21 -16.75 5.80
N GLU A 103 22.51 -17.52 4.75
CA GLU A 103 23.60 -18.49 4.77
C GLU A 103 24.97 -17.82 4.95
N ALA A 104 25.21 -16.66 4.35
CA ALA A 104 26.47 -15.93 4.46
C ALA A 104 26.73 -15.43 5.89
N ILE A 105 25.73 -14.82 6.51
CA ILE A 105 25.83 -14.25 7.87
C ILE A 105 26.08 -15.34 8.90
N ASP A 106 25.39 -16.49 8.78
CA ASP A 106 25.57 -17.62 9.68
C ASP A 106 27.02 -18.16 9.66
N LEU A 107 27.68 -18.12 8.49
CA LEU A 107 29.07 -18.51 8.35
C LEU A 107 30.03 -17.49 8.98
N GLU A 108 29.70 -16.21 8.93
CA GLU A 108 30.55 -15.12 9.43
C GLU A 108 30.38 -14.85 10.94
N THR A 109 29.21 -15.13 11.51
CA THR A 109 28.87 -14.79 12.90
C THR A 109 28.35 -16.01 13.68
N PRO A 110 29.22 -16.95 14.10
CA PRO A 110 28.79 -18.15 14.83
C PRO A 110 28.27 -17.88 16.26
N ASP A 111 28.43 -16.65 16.78
CA ASP A 111 27.92 -16.28 18.11
C ASP A 111 26.41 -16.08 18.09
N LYS A 112 25.68 -17.13 18.47
CA LYS A 112 24.20 -17.19 18.56
C LYS A 112 23.57 -16.15 19.51
N ARG A 113 24.37 -15.40 20.28
CA ARG A 113 23.88 -14.39 21.24
C ARG A 113 23.59 -13.02 20.62
N LYS A 114 24.18 -12.68 19.46
CA LYS A 114 23.84 -11.47 18.68
C LYS A 114 23.02 -11.87 17.45
N LYS A 115 21.73 -12.17 17.66
CA LYS A 115 20.80 -12.45 16.54
C LYS A 115 20.52 -11.14 15.80
N MET A 116 21.19 -10.92 14.68
CA MET A 116 20.86 -9.84 13.75
C MET A 116 19.96 -10.37 12.64
N MET A 117 18.99 -9.56 12.22
CA MET A 117 18.02 -9.92 11.18
C MET A 117 18.45 -9.44 9.80
N ILE A 118 17.79 -9.99 8.78
CA ILE A 118 17.81 -9.48 7.41
C ILE A 118 16.48 -8.80 7.13
N ALA A 119 16.55 -7.56 6.63
CA ALA A 119 15.40 -6.84 6.10
C ALA A 119 15.39 -6.98 4.57
N CYS A 120 14.24 -7.31 4.00
CA CYS A 120 14.01 -7.20 2.56
C CYS A 120 12.79 -6.34 2.31
N THR A 121 13.00 -5.14 1.78
CA THR A 121 11.90 -4.21 1.52
C THR A 121 11.14 -4.60 0.27
N GLN A 122 9.85 -4.28 0.23
CA GLN A 122 8.98 -4.44 -0.94
C GLN A 122 8.09 -3.19 -1.06
N PRO A 123 8.00 -2.56 -2.24
CA PRO A 123 7.10 -1.42 -2.46
C PRO A 123 5.63 -1.74 -2.15
N ARG A 124 5.21 -3.00 -2.38
CA ARG A 124 3.80 -3.42 -2.31
C ARG A 124 3.56 -4.35 -1.13
N ARG A 125 2.49 -4.07 -0.38
CA ARG A 125 2.04 -4.91 0.76
C ARG A 125 1.82 -6.38 0.37
N VAL A 126 1.14 -6.60 -0.76
CA VAL A 126 0.82 -7.95 -1.26
C VAL A 126 2.09 -8.72 -1.61
N ALA A 127 3.10 -8.05 -2.18
CA ALA A 127 4.38 -8.66 -2.48
C ALA A 127 5.08 -9.11 -1.19
N ALA A 128 5.19 -8.24 -0.19
CA ALA A 128 5.79 -8.57 1.11
C ALA A 128 5.14 -9.80 1.76
N MET A 129 3.80 -9.84 1.81
CA MET A 129 3.05 -10.96 2.41
C MET A 129 3.16 -12.27 1.60
N SER A 130 3.07 -12.17 0.28
CA SER A 130 3.09 -13.34 -0.60
C SER A 130 4.48 -13.97 -0.62
N VAL A 131 5.52 -13.13 -0.73
CA VAL A 131 6.90 -13.61 -0.81
C VAL A 131 7.40 -14.14 0.52
N SER A 132 7.03 -13.52 1.64
CA SER A 132 7.38 -14.04 2.96
C SER A 132 6.77 -15.43 3.19
N ARG A 133 5.50 -15.63 2.80
CA ARG A 133 4.85 -16.95 2.87
C ARG A 133 5.56 -17.95 1.97
N ARG A 134 5.87 -17.57 0.73
CA ARG A 134 6.61 -18.43 -0.19
C ARG A 134 7.97 -18.82 0.37
N VAL A 135 8.71 -17.87 0.93
CA VAL A 135 10.05 -18.11 1.48
C VAL A 135 10.00 -18.93 2.77
N ALA A 136 8.95 -18.78 3.58
CA ALA A 136 8.71 -19.66 4.71
C ALA A 136 8.50 -21.12 4.25
N GLU A 137 7.77 -21.35 3.16
CA GLU A 137 7.65 -22.68 2.55
C GLU A 137 8.98 -23.18 1.97
N GLU A 138 9.76 -22.31 1.33
CA GLU A 138 11.08 -22.65 0.77
C GLU A 138 12.11 -23.00 1.86
N MET A 139 11.97 -22.44 3.06
CA MET A 139 12.81 -22.71 4.22
C MET A 139 12.23 -23.80 5.14
N ASP A 140 11.04 -24.32 4.83
CA ASP A 140 10.31 -25.32 5.60
C ASP A 140 10.07 -24.91 7.07
N VAL A 141 9.67 -23.64 7.25
CA VAL A 141 9.38 -23.01 8.55
C VAL A 141 7.98 -22.42 8.60
N THR A 142 7.49 -22.13 9.81
CA THR A 142 6.18 -21.51 10.00
C THR A 142 6.29 -19.99 9.81
N ILE A 143 5.41 -19.41 8.98
CA ILE A 143 5.34 -17.95 8.78
C ILE A 143 5.06 -17.25 10.12
N GLY A 144 5.82 -16.18 10.40
CA GLY A 144 5.80 -15.44 11.67
C GLY A 144 6.82 -15.92 12.70
N GLU A 145 7.43 -17.10 12.49
CA GLU A 145 8.57 -17.56 13.28
C GLU A 145 9.88 -17.07 12.65
N GLU A 146 10.67 -17.91 11.98
CA GLU A 146 11.98 -17.53 11.42
C GLU A 146 11.89 -16.60 10.20
N VAL A 147 10.84 -16.79 9.39
CA VAL A 147 10.49 -15.89 8.28
C VAL A 147 9.21 -15.16 8.65
N GLY A 148 9.22 -13.84 8.57
CA GLY A 148 8.06 -13.00 8.90
C GLY A 148 7.87 -11.86 7.92
N TYR A 149 6.80 -11.09 8.12
CA TYR A 149 6.61 -9.83 7.41
C TYR A 149 6.07 -8.72 8.31
N SER A 150 6.28 -7.47 7.90
CA SER A 150 5.69 -6.30 8.55
C SER A 150 5.21 -5.26 7.55
N ILE A 151 3.94 -4.92 7.63
CA ILE A 151 3.29 -3.91 6.81
C ILE A 151 2.52 -2.95 7.71
N ARG A 152 2.10 -1.80 7.17
CA ARG A 152 1.32 -0.83 7.95
C ARG A 152 0.06 -1.51 8.49
N PHE A 153 -0.10 -1.44 9.81
CA PHE A 153 -1.17 -2.04 10.59
C PHE A 153 -1.20 -3.57 10.72
N GLU A 154 -0.14 -4.28 10.33
CA GLU A 154 -0.07 -5.74 10.48
C GLU A 154 1.40 -6.19 10.59
N ASP A 155 1.77 -6.80 11.72
CA ASP A 155 3.10 -7.35 11.96
C ASP A 155 2.99 -8.85 12.25
N CYS A 156 3.56 -9.66 11.36
CA CYS A 156 3.62 -11.11 11.45
C CYS A 156 5.09 -11.50 11.61
N SER A 157 5.63 -11.18 12.78
CA SER A 157 7.00 -11.52 13.19
C SER A 157 7.06 -11.86 14.68
N SER A 158 8.15 -12.48 15.11
CA SER A 158 8.36 -12.91 16.50
C SER A 158 9.84 -12.76 16.89
N ALA A 159 10.17 -13.08 18.14
CA ALA A 159 11.56 -13.11 18.60
C ALA A 159 12.44 -14.17 17.89
N ARG A 160 11.83 -15.08 17.11
CA ARG A 160 12.55 -16.08 16.30
C ARG A 160 12.88 -15.57 14.89
N THR A 161 12.28 -14.46 14.46
CA THR A 161 12.43 -13.96 13.10
C THR A 161 13.87 -13.58 12.81
N VAL A 162 14.42 -14.15 11.73
CA VAL A 162 15.76 -13.87 11.21
C VAL A 162 15.70 -13.22 9.83
N LEU A 163 14.63 -13.48 9.08
CA LEU A 163 14.35 -12.86 7.79
C LEU A 163 12.98 -12.18 7.82
N LYS A 164 12.96 -10.86 7.64
CA LYS A 164 11.76 -10.04 7.68
C LYS A 164 11.55 -9.36 6.33
N TYR A 165 10.44 -9.68 5.67
CA TYR A 165 9.97 -8.92 4.52
C TYR A 165 9.09 -7.76 4.98
N LEU A 166 9.37 -6.54 4.58
CA LEU A 166 8.59 -5.40 5.04
C LEU A 166 8.37 -4.39 3.94
N THR A 167 7.36 -3.54 4.06
CA THR A 167 7.26 -2.42 3.12
C THR A 167 8.33 -1.37 3.41
N ASP A 168 8.78 -0.66 2.38
CA ASP A 168 9.76 0.42 2.49
C ASP A 168 9.40 1.41 3.63
N GLY A 169 8.14 1.82 3.69
CA GLY A 169 7.64 2.74 4.72
C GLY A 169 7.63 2.15 6.14
N MET A 170 7.60 0.82 6.30
CA MET A 170 7.76 0.19 7.62
C MET A 170 9.23 0.19 8.06
N LEU A 171 10.18 -0.05 7.15
CA LEU A 171 11.59 0.08 7.48
C LEU A 171 11.95 1.52 7.86
N LEU A 172 11.42 2.49 7.11
CA LEU A 172 11.59 3.92 7.44
C LEU A 172 11.03 4.26 8.82
N ARG A 173 9.88 3.68 9.21
CA ARG A 173 9.33 3.83 10.56
C ARG A 173 10.19 3.18 11.63
N GLU A 174 10.72 1.98 11.38
CA GLU A 174 11.67 1.35 12.32
C GLU A 174 12.90 2.25 12.52
N ALA A 175 13.38 2.91 11.46
CA ALA A 175 14.47 3.87 11.56
C ALA A 175 14.17 5.09 12.44
N MET A 176 12.91 5.51 12.57
CA MET A 176 12.53 6.63 13.46
C MET A 176 12.78 6.30 14.94
N THR A 177 12.75 5.03 15.31
CA THR A 177 13.02 4.55 16.68
C THR A 177 14.45 4.01 16.83
N ASP A 178 15.00 3.45 15.75
CA ASP A 178 16.34 2.87 15.67
C ASP A 178 17.09 3.47 14.47
N PRO A 179 17.67 4.69 14.59
CA PRO A 179 18.25 5.43 13.46
C PRO A 179 19.41 4.70 12.77
N LEU A 180 20.13 3.84 13.50
CA LEU A 180 21.23 3.03 12.96
C LEU A 180 20.78 1.65 12.49
N LEU A 181 19.49 1.33 12.61
CA LEU A 181 18.88 0.06 12.23
C LEU A 181 19.66 -1.13 12.80
N GLU A 182 20.03 -1.05 14.08
CA GLU A 182 20.91 -1.99 14.81
C GLU A 182 20.40 -3.42 14.79
N ARG A 183 19.09 -3.60 14.66
CA ARG A 183 18.44 -4.91 14.52
C ARG A 183 18.85 -5.67 13.26
N TYR A 184 19.31 -4.96 12.23
CA TYR A 184 19.61 -5.51 10.92
C TYR A 184 21.11 -5.58 10.64
N LYS A 185 21.54 -6.72 10.09
CA LYS A 185 22.90 -6.91 9.56
C LYS A 185 22.98 -6.64 8.07
N VAL A 186 21.91 -6.97 7.35
CA VAL A 186 21.79 -6.72 5.92
C VAL A 186 20.41 -6.17 5.62
N ILE A 187 20.38 -5.10 4.84
CA ILE A 187 19.16 -4.48 4.34
C ILE A 187 19.15 -4.63 2.83
N ILE A 188 18.09 -5.24 2.32
CA ILE A 188 17.87 -5.47 0.90
C ILE A 188 16.77 -4.52 0.46
N LEU A 189 17.10 -3.58 -0.42
CA LEU A 189 16.15 -2.68 -1.07
C LEU A 189 15.73 -3.29 -2.40
N ASP A 190 14.63 -4.05 -2.39
CA ASP A 190 14.16 -4.72 -3.60
C ASP A 190 13.23 -3.85 -4.43
N GLU A 191 13.12 -4.18 -5.72
CA GLU A 191 12.30 -3.46 -6.70
C GLU A 191 12.58 -1.94 -6.70
N ALA A 192 13.85 -1.57 -6.50
CA ALA A 192 14.32 -0.18 -6.37
C ALA A 192 13.95 0.74 -7.55
N HIS A 193 13.64 0.15 -8.71
CA HIS A 193 13.18 0.88 -9.90
C HIS A 193 11.74 1.40 -9.80
N GLU A 194 10.92 0.95 -8.84
CA GLU A 194 9.61 1.57 -8.61
C GLU A 194 9.74 3.00 -8.06
N ARG A 195 10.92 3.37 -7.53
CA ARG A 195 11.26 4.73 -7.07
C ARG A 195 10.14 5.36 -6.22
N THR A 196 9.67 4.59 -5.23
CA THR A 196 8.66 5.03 -4.27
C THR A 196 9.23 6.11 -3.37
N LEU A 197 8.36 6.94 -2.79
CA LEU A 197 8.78 8.01 -1.89
C LEU A 197 9.58 7.48 -0.69
N ALA A 198 9.16 6.35 -0.13
CA ALA A 198 9.85 5.74 1.01
C ALA A 198 11.19 5.10 0.61
N THR A 199 11.29 4.47 -0.57
CA THR A 199 12.55 3.93 -1.08
C THR A 199 13.60 5.03 -1.28
N ASP A 200 13.22 6.15 -1.88
CA ASP A 200 14.14 7.27 -2.14
C ASP A 200 14.65 7.91 -0.84
N VAL A 201 13.80 8.02 0.19
CA VAL A 201 14.22 8.48 1.52
C VAL A 201 15.15 7.47 2.19
N LEU A 202 14.86 6.17 2.07
CA LEU A 202 15.73 5.12 2.59
C LEU A 202 17.11 5.12 1.94
N PHE A 203 17.24 5.47 0.65
CA PHE A 203 18.54 5.59 0.00
C PHE A 203 19.44 6.62 0.69
N GLY A 204 18.93 7.83 0.93
CA GLY A 204 19.69 8.88 1.60
C GLY A 204 20.03 8.53 3.04
N LEU A 205 19.05 8.00 3.78
CA LEU A 205 19.26 7.57 5.17
C LEU A 205 20.29 6.46 5.27
N LEU A 206 20.18 5.41 4.44
CA LEU A 206 21.10 4.28 4.49
C LEU A 206 22.51 4.68 4.06
N LYS A 207 22.66 5.62 3.12
CA LYS A 207 23.97 6.14 2.75
C LYS A 207 24.67 6.83 3.93
N GLU A 208 23.92 7.50 4.80
CA GLU A 208 24.44 8.06 6.05
C GLU A 208 24.73 6.98 7.09
N VAL A 209 23.81 6.03 7.30
CA VAL A 209 24.00 4.91 8.25
C VAL A 209 25.23 4.08 7.87
N LEU A 210 25.47 3.81 6.58
CA LEU A 210 26.63 3.06 6.09
C LEU A 210 27.97 3.72 6.46
N ARG A 211 28.03 5.06 6.57
CA ARG A 211 29.23 5.77 7.03
C ARG A 211 29.51 5.46 8.51
N ASN A 212 28.45 5.39 9.32
CA ASN A 212 28.52 5.17 10.76
C ASN A 212 28.58 3.68 11.17
N ARG A 213 28.07 2.77 10.31
CA ARG A 213 28.01 1.33 10.54
C ARG A 213 28.70 0.54 9.43
N GLN A 214 30.00 0.38 9.57
CA GLN A 214 30.84 -0.44 8.67
C GLN A 214 30.43 -1.93 8.65
N ASP A 215 29.72 -2.38 9.68
CA ASP A 215 29.27 -3.75 9.81
C ASP A 215 27.94 -4.03 9.06
N LEU A 216 27.15 -3.00 8.73
CA LEU A 216 25.92 -3.11 7.96
C LEU A 216 26.22 -3.29 6.47
N LYS A 217 25.52 -4.22 5.80
CA LYS A 217 25.56 -4.34 4.33
C LYS A 217 24.22 -3.94 3.70
N VAL A 218 24.27 -3.36 2.51
CA VAL A 218 23.08 -2.96 1.73
C VAL A 218 23.11 -3.62 0.35
N VAL A 219 22.01 -4.26 -0.04
CA VAL A 219 21.84 -4.82 -1.38
C VAL A 219 20.69 -4.10 -2.07
N VAL A 220 20.95 -3.43 -3.19
CA VAL A 220 19.92 -2.76 -4.00
C VAL A 220 19.58 -3.65 -5.18
N MET A 221 18.35 -4.16 -5.24
CA MET A 221 17.91 -5.05 -6.30
C MET A 221 16.95 -4.35 -7.26
N SER A 222 17.18 -4.53 -8.56
CA SER A 222 16.32 -3.95 -9.61
C SER A 222 16.15 -4.90 -10.80
N ALA A 223 15.09 -4.67 -11.58
CA ALA A 223 14.81 -5.37 -12.82
C ALA A 223 15.13 -4.53 -14.07
N THR A 224 15.45 -3.25 -13.93
CA THR A 224 15.63 -2.31 -15.05
C THR A 224 17.07 -1.83 -15.22
N LEU A 225 17.35 -1.24 -16.39
CA LEU A 225 18.67 -0.77 -16.85
C LEU A 225 19.22 0.47 -16.13
N GLU A 226 18.56 1.02 -15.10
CA GLU A 226 19.09 2.19 -14.33
C GLU A 226 20.25 1.83 -13.39
N ALA A 227 20.88 0.68 -13.59
CA ALA A 227 21.96 0.15 -12.76
C ALA A 227 23.06 1.20 -12.50
N GLU A 228 23.46 1.94 -13.53
CA GLU A 228 24.52 2.94 -13.47
C GLU A 228 24.17 4.11 -12.55
N LYS A 229 22.88 4.52 -12.50
CA LYS A 229 22.41 5.58 -11.60
C LYS A 229 22.52 5.13 -10.15
N PHE A 230 22.10 3.90 -9.84
CA PHE A 230 22.25 3.32 -8.51
C PHE A 230 23.72 3.18 -8.11
N GLN A 231 24.57 2.69 -9.02
CA GLN A 231 26.01 2.58 -8.76
C GLN A 231 26.64 3.94 -8.46
N GLY A 232 26.36 4.95 -9.30
CA GLY A 232 26.88 6.32 -9.12
C GLY A 232 26.42 6.92 -7.79
N TYR A 233 25.15 6.72 -7.42
CA TYR A 233 24.61 7.22 -6.16
C TYR A 233 25.25 6.55 -4.92
N PHE A 234 25.51 5.23 -4.97
CA PHE A 234 26.19 4.47 -3.92
C PHE A 234 27.72 4.40 -4.11
N ASN A 235 28.34 5.53 -4.47
CA ASN A 235 29.80 5.71 -4.52
C ASN A 235 30.55 4.67 -5.39
N GLY A 236 29.96 4.26 -6.53
CA GLY A 236 30.57 3.29 -7.44
C GLY A 236 30.41 1.84 -6.99
N ALA A 237 29.37 1.51 -6.23
CA ALA A 237 29.09 0.15 -5.78
C ALA A 237 29.17 -0.88 -6.93
N PRO A 238 29.67 -2.11 -6.68
CA PRO A 238 29.73 -3.16 -7.68
C PRO A 238 28.34 -3.50 -8.22
N LEU A 239 28.28 -3.77 -9.51
CA LEU A 239 27.07 -4.23 -10.20
C LEU A 239 27.21 -5.70 -10.57
N MET A 240 26.27 -6.49 -10.07
CA MET A 240 26.09 -7.88 -10.46
C MET A 240 24.88 -7.99 -11.38
N LYS A 241 25.09 -8.56 -12.58
CA LYS A 241 24.02 -8.80 -13.55
C LYS A 241 23.67 -10.27 -13.58
N VAL A 242 22.39 -10.57 -13.34
CA VAL A 242 21.83 -11.90 -13.42
C VAL A 242 21.18 -12.08 -14.78
N PRO A 243 21.64 -13.04 -15.60
CA PRO A 243 21.06 -13.27 -16.92
C PRO A 243 19.60 -13.73 -16.79
N GLY A 244 18.76 -13.23 -17.69
CA GLY A 244 17.38 -13.66 -17.83
C GLY A 244 17.25 -15.07 -18.39
N ARG A 245 16.16 -15.76 -18.02
CA ARG A 245 15.65 -16.96 -18.71
C ARG A 245 14.29 -16.66 -19.34
N LEU A 246 14.12 -15.47 -19.92
CA LEU A 246 12.88 -15.18 -20.64
C LEU A 246 12.88 -15.94 -21.96
N HIS A 247 11.82 -16.71 -22.17
CA HIS A 247 11.42 -17.12 -23.50
C HIS A 247 11.05 -15.86 -24.32
N PRO A 248 11.21 -15.89 -25.65
CA PRO A 248 10.89 -14.73 -26.48
C PRO A 248 9.43 -14.30 -26.31
N VAL A 249 9.23 -12.98 -26.25
CA VAL A 249 7.90 -12.36 -26.22
C VAL A 249 7.72 -11.54 -27.49
N GLU A 250 6.77 -11.94 -28.33
CA GLU A 250 6.40 -11.17 -29.52
C GLU A 250 5.55 -9.95 -29.12
N ILE A 251 5.89 -8.78 -29.66
CA ILE A 251 5.19 -7.53 -29.36
C ILE A 251 4.32 -7.15 -30.57
N PHE A 252 3.03 -6.96 -30.33
CA PHE A 252 2.07 -6.49 -31.31
C PHE A 252 1.58 -5.09 -30.93
N TYR A 253 1.46 -4.20 -31.92
CA TYR A 253 0.94 -2.84 -31.77
C TYR A 253 -0.34 -2.68 -32.59
N THR A 254 -1.22 -1.76 -32.19
CA THR A 254 -2.34 -1.37 -33.04
C THR A 254 -1.85 -0.49 -34.19
N GLN A 255 -2.54 -0.54 -35.33
CA GLN A 255 -2.21 0.30 -36.49
C GLN A 255 -2.61 1.76 -36.25
N GLU A 256 -3.74 1.98 -35.57
CA GLU A 256 -4.27 3.29 -35.24
C GLU A 256 -4.47 3.44 -33.71
N PRO A 257 -4.47 4.67 -33.16
CA PRO A 257 -4.78 4.92 -31.76
C PRO A 257 -6.22 4.52 -31.40
N GLU A 258 -6.39 3.74 -30.33
CA GLU A 258 -7.70 3.35 -29.81
C GLU A 258 -8.27 4.44 -28.91
N ARG A 259 -9.52 4.87 -29.17
CA ARG A 259 -10.19 5.90 -28.35
C ARG A 259 -10.70 5.35 -27.02
N ASP A 260 -11.27 4.15 -27.06
CA ASP A 260 -11.75 3.43 -25.87
C ASP A 260 -10.87 2.19 -25.68
N TYR A 261 -9.86 2.35 -24.85
CA TYR A 261 -8.90 1.27 -24.59
C TYR A 261 -9.52 0.12 -23.79
N LEU A 262 -10.63 0.34 -23.07
CA LEU A 262 -11.32 -0.70 -22.31
C LEU A 262 -12.04 -1.64 -23.27
N GLU A 263 -12.77 -1.09 -24.23
CA GLU A 263 -13.43 -1.87 -25.28
C GLU A 263 -12.41 -2.60 -26.15
N ALA A 264 -11.32 -1.92 -26.53
CA ALA A 264 -10.23 -2.56 -27.27
C ALA A 264 -9.62 -3.74 -26.49
N ALA A 265 -9.42 -3.60 -25.17
CA ALA A 265 -8.90 -4.68 -24.33
C ALA A 265 -9.85 -5.88 -24.28
N ILE A 266 -11.16 -5.66 -24.08
CA ILE A 266 -12.17 -6.72 -24.07
C ILE A 266 -12.20 -7.45 -25.41
N ARG A 267 -12.21 -6.69 -26.52
CA ARG A 267 -12.17 -7.25 -27.88
C ARG A 267 -10.92 -8.11 -28.10
N THR A 268 -9.74 -7.63 -27.69
CA THR A 268 -8.49 -8.39 -27.81
C THR A 268 -8.51 -9.66 -26.95
N VAL A 269 -9.09 -9.61 -25.74
CA VAL A 269 -9.29 -10.81 -24.91
C VAL A 269 -10.11 -11.87 -25.65
N VAL A 270 -11.26 -11.47 -26.21
CA VAL A 270 -12.16 -12.38 -26.92
C VAL A 270 -11.48 -12.98 -28.15
N GLN A 271 -10.73 -12.16 -28.91
CA GLN A 271 -9.95 -12.63 -30.07
C GLN A 271 -8.87 -13.65 -29.69
N ILE A 272 -8.10 -13.39 -28.64
CA ILE A 272 -7.09 -14.35 -28.15
C ILE A 272 -7.77 -15.65 -27.72
N HIS A 273 -8.89 -15.57 -27.01
CA HIS A 273 -9.59 -16.77 -26.55
C HIS A 273 -10.11 -17.63 -27.71
N LEU A 274 -10.52 -17.01 -28.81
CA LEU A 274 -11.02 -17.69 -30.01
C LEU A 274 -9.92 -18.27 -30.89
N CYS A 275 -8.83 -17.53 -31.10
CA CYS A 275 -7.88 -17.80 -32.18
C CYS A 275 -6.52 -18.33 -31.72
N GLU A 276 -6.12 -18.08 -30.47
CA GLU A 276 -4.78 -18.42 -29.99
C GLU A 276 -4.76 -19.76 -29.20
N PRO A 277 -3.63 -20.50 -29.22
CA PRO A 277 -3.49 -21.76 -28.49
C PRO A 277 -3.53 -21.57 -26.96
N ALA A 278 -3.40 -22.68 -26.22
CA ALA A 278 -3.47 -22.69 -24.76
C ALA A 278 -2.50 -21.70 -24.09
N GLY A 279 -2.93 -21.09 -22.99
CA GLY A 279 -2.15 -20.13 -22.21
C GLY A 279 -3.01 -19.06 -21.56
N ASP A 280 -2.72 -18.65 -20.35
CA ASP A 280 -3.55 -17.68 -19.62
C ASP A 280 -3.30 -16.24 -20.10
N ILE A 281 -4.29 -15.37 -19.88
CA ILE A 281 -4.28 -13.96 -20.27
C ILE A 281 -4.08 -13.09 -19.04
N LEU A 282 -3.19 -12.10 -19.13
CA LEU A 282 -3.07 -11.01 -18.17
C LEU A 282 -3.43 -9.68 -18.85
N VAL A 283 -4.42 -8.98 -18.31
CA VAL A 283 -4.90 -7.68 -18.82
C VAL A 283 -4.59 -6.61 -17.80
N PHE A 284 -3.93 -5.53 -18.23
CA PHE A 284 -3.65 -4.38 -17.38
C PHE A 284 -4.73 -3.30 -17.52
N LEU A 285 -5.40 -2.93 -16.43
CA LEU A 285 -6.38 -1.83 -16.35
C LEU A 285 -6.04 -0.91 -15.17
N THR A 286 -6.78 0.18 -15.00
CA THR A 286 -6.32 1.29 -14.15
C THR A 286 -6.89 1.27 -12.73
N GLY A 287 -8.04 0.63 -12.50
CA GLY A 287 -8.65 0.59 -11.18
C GLY A 287 -9.80 -0.41 -11.01
N GLU A 288 -10.27 -0.51 -9.77
CA GLU A 288 -11.28 -1.49 -9.33
C GLU A 288 -12.57 -1.48 -10.16
N GLU A 289 -13.25 -0.33 -10.29
CA GLU A 289 -14.53 -0.25 -11.01
C GLU A 289 -14.42 -0.66 -12.49
N GLU A 290 -13.31 -0.31 -13.11
CA GLU A 290 -13.00 -0.64 -14.50
C GLU A 290 -12.74 -2.14 -14.65
N ILE A 291 -11.95 -2.72 -13.74
CA ILE A 291 -11.62 -4.15 -13.72
C ILE A 291 -12.89 -5.00 -13.54
N GLU A 292 -13.74 -4.65 -12.59
CA GLU A 292 -14.98 -5.39 -12.31
C GLU A 292 -15.98 -5.28 -13.49
N ASP A 293 -16.07 -4.11 -14.14
CA ASP A 293 -16.87 -3.96 -15.36
C ASP A 293 -16.33 -4.82 -16.51
N ALA A 294 -15.01 -4.82 -16.70
CA ALA A 294 -14.34 -5.59 -17.73
C ALA A 294 -14.53 -7.10 -17.52
N CYS A 295 -14.30 -7.61 -16.30
CA CYS A 295 -14.51 -9.02 -15.96
C CYS A 295 -15.93 -9.48 -16.33
N ARG A 296 -16.95 -8.70 -15.95
CA ARG A 296 -18.36 -9.02 -16.23
C ARG A 296 -18.67 -8.98 -17.73
N LYS A 297 -18.20 -7.96 -18.46
CA LYS A 297 -18.40 -7.85 -19.92
C LYS A 297 -17.73 -9.00 -20.66
N MET A 298 -16.47 -9.30 -20.35
CA MET A 298 -15.73 -10.43 -20.94
C MET A 298 -16.44 -11.76 -20.68
N SER A 299 -16.84 -12.05 -19.42
CA SER A 299 -17.55 -13.29 -19.11
C SER A 299 -18.88 -13.41 -19.85
N LYS A 300 -19.62 -12.30 -20.01
CA LYS A 300 -20.89 -12.28 -20.75
C LYS A 300 -20.69 -12.51 -22.25
N GLU A 301 -19.72 -11.83 -22.86
CA GLU A 301 -19.43 -11.99 -24.28
C GLU A 301 -18.95 -13.40 -24.62
N ILE A 302 -18.06 -13.96 -23.79
CA ILE A 302 -17.55 -15.32 -23.98
C ILE A 302 -18.66 -16.36 -23.77
N ALA A 303 -19.55 -16.15 -22.80
CA ALA A 303 -20.70 -17.02 -22.60
C ALA A 303 -21.66 -17.04 -23.81
N ASN A 304 -21.79 -15.91 -24.53
CA ASN A 304 -22.63 -15.84 -25.74
C ASN A 304 -22.08 -16.64 -26.93
N LEU A 305 -20.79 -17.01 -26.91
CA LEU A 305 -20.16 -17.83 -27.96
C LEU A 305 -20.49 -19.34 -27.84
N GLY A 306 -21.06 -19.76 -26.71
CA GLY A 306 -21.51 -21.14 -26.47
C GLY A 306 -20.39 -22.18 -26.53
N ASP A 307 -20.70 -23.37 -27.05
CA ASP A 307 -19.78 -24.54 -27.11
C ASP A 307 -18.60 -24.36 -28.08
N GLN A 308 -18.51 -23.25 -28.82
CA GLN A 308 -17.43 -23.00 -29.77
C GLN A 308 -16.10 -22.66 -29.08
N VAL A 309 -16.15 -22.30 -27.79
CA VAL A 309 -15.00 -21.85 -27.01
C VAL A 309 -14.81 -22.66 -25.74
N GLY A 310 -13.57 -22.72 -25.26
CA GLY A 310 -13.27 -23.33 -23.97
C GLY A 310 -13.82 -22.50 -22.80
N PRO A 311 -13.94 -23.09 -21.60
CA PRO A 311 -14.44 -22.39 -20.43
C PRO A 311 -13.45 -21.33 -19.98
N VAL A 312 -13.97 -20.22 -19.43
CA VAL A 312 -13.15 -19.09 -18.99
C VAL A 312 -13.36 -18.78 -17.53
N LYS A 313 -12.26 -18.44 -16.85
CA LYS A 313 -12.26 -17.95 -15.49
C LYS A 313 -11.66 -16.55 -15.44
N ALA A 314 -12.51 -15.53 -15.39
CA ALA A 314 -12.09 -14.15 -15.16
C ALA A 314 -11.81 -13.92 -13.67
N VAL A 315 -10.61 -13.42 -13.35
CA VAL A 315 -10.15 -13.19 -11.97
C VAL A 315 -9.67 -11.75 -11.84
N PRO A 316 -10.36 -10.89 -11.05
CA PRO A 316 -9.91 -9.52 -10.81
C PRO A 316 -8.69 -9.49 -9.88
N LEU A 317 -7.81 -8.51 -10.07
CA LEU A 317 -6.64 -8.28 -9.21
C LEU A 317 -6.31 -6.79 -8.99
N TYR A 318 -6.68 -6.26 -7.82
CA TYR A 318 -6.40 -4.88 -7.40
C TYR A 318 -6.13 -4.79 -5.88
N SER A 319 -5.56 -3.68 -5.41
CA SER A 319 -4.96 -3.57 -4.06
C SER A 319 -5.96 -3.73 -2.91
N THR A 320 -7.22 -3.31 -3.09
CA THR A 320 -8.29 -3.44 -2.10
C THR A 320 -8.90 -4.84 -2.05
N LEU A 321 -8.51 -5.75 -2.96
CA LEU A 321 -8.98 -7.13 -2.90
C LEU A 321 -8.46 -7.85 -1.65
N PRO A 322 -9.27 -8.71 -1.04
CA PRO A 322 -8.84 -9.45 0.15
C PRO A 322 -7.85 -10.58 -0.18
N PRO A 323 -6.94 -10.95 0.74
CA PRO A 323 -5.84 -11.88 0.43
C PRO A 323 -6.28 -13.22 -0.16
N ALA A 324 -7.38 -13.80 0.34
CA ALA A 324 -7.93 -15.05 -0.19
C ALA A 324 -8.43 -14.91 -1.65
N MET A 325 -8.92 -13.73 -2.05
CA MET A 325 -9.34 -13.47 -3.43
C MET A 325 -8.12 -13.19 -4.33
N GLN A 326 -7.11 -12.48 -3.82
CA GLN A 326 -5.85 -12.29 -4.53
C GLN A 326 -5.17 -13.62 -4.82
N GLN A 327 -5.25 -14.61 -3.90
CA GLN A 327 -4.68 -15.94 -4.11
C GLN A 327 -5.33 -16.72 -5.27
N LYS A 328 -6.56 -16.38 -5.68
CA LYS A 328 -7.24 -17.06 -6.80
C LYS A 328 -6.50 -16.91 -8.13
N ILE A 329 -5.62 -15.91 -8.26
CA ILE A 329 -4.79 -15.74 -9.46
C ILE A 329 -3.81 -16.91 -9.65
N PHE A 330 -3.46 -17.62 -8.58
CA PHE A 330 -2.57 -18.78 -8.63
C PHE A 330 -3.30 -20.10 -8.87
N GLU A 331 -4.63 -20.10 -8.88
CA GLU A 331 -5.40 -21.30 -9.20
C GLU A 331 -5.21 -21.67 -10.69
N PRO A 332 -5.24 -22.97 -11.03
CA PRO A 332 -5.07 -23.41 -12.40
C PRO A 332 -6.24 -22.95 -13.29
N ALA A 333 -5.97 -22.89 -14.60
CA ALA A 333 -6.99 -22.65 -15.61
C ALA A 333 -8.05 -23.77 -15.59
N PRO A 334 -9.32 -23.47 -15.96
CA PRO A 334 -10.35 -24.50 -16.07
C PRO A 334 -9.97 -25.53 -17.15
N PRO A 335 -10.28 -26.83 -16.96
CA PRO A 335 -10.04 -27.84 -17.99
C PRO A 335 -10.99 -27.64 -19.18
N PRO A 336 -10.64 -28.14 -20.38
CA PRO A 336 -11.56 -28.17 -21.52
C PRO A 336 -12.87 -28.90 -21.19
N LEU A 337 -13.99 -28.48 -21.79
CA LEU A 337 -15.31 -29.09 -21.57
C LEU A 337 -15.42 -30.51 -22.13
N LYS A 338 -14.65 -30.81 -23.18
CA LYS A 338 -14.61 -32.12 -23.86
C LYS A 338 -13.15 -32.47 -24.15
N GLU A 339 -12.82 -33.75 -24.15
CA GLU A 339 -11.49 -34.23 -24.50
C GLU A 339 -11.17 -33.84 -25.96
N GLY A 340 -10.01 -33.19 -26.18
CA GLY A 340 -9.65 -32.61 -27.48
C GLY A 340 -10.41 -31.33 -27.88
N GLY A 341 -11.25 -30.78 -27.00
CA GLY A 341 -11.95 -29.52 -27.22
C GLY A 341 -11.07 -28.27 -27.04
N PRO A 342 -11.60 -27.07 -27.31
CA PRO A 342 -10.87 -25.82 -27.16
C PRO A 342 -10.38 -25.63 -25.70
N PRO A 343 -9.17 -25.08 -25.51
CA PRO A 343 -8.55 -24.99 -24.20
C PRO A 343 -9.34 -24.05 -23.28
N GLY A 344 -9.53 -24.47 -22.02
CA GLY A 344 -9.99 -23.56 -20.99
C GLY A 344 -8.91 -22.56 -20.60
N ARG A 345 -9.32 -21.36 -20.16
CA ARG A 345 -8.39 -20.24 -19.97
C ARG A 345 -8.70 -19.44 -18.71
N LYS A 346 -7.66 -19.05 -17.98
CA LYS A 346 -7.77 -18.05 -16.91
C LYS A 346 -7.42 -16.67 -17.48
N ILE A 347 -8.21 -15.68 -17.10
CA ILE A 347 -8.05 -14.28 -17.52
C ILE A 347 -7.89 -13.46 -16.26
N VAL A 348 -6.67 -13.04 -15.97
CA VAL A 348 -6.38 -12.17 -14.83
C VAL A 348 -6.49 -10.73 -15.30
N VAL A 349 -7.42 -9.97 -14.72
CA VAL A 349 -7.62 -8.56 -15.04
C VAL A 349 -7.11 -7.74 -13.86
N SER A 350 -6.00 -7.03 -14.06
CA SER A 350 -5.20 -6.48 -12.96
C SER A 350 -4.83 -5.02 -13.13
N THR A 351 -4.60 -4.34 -12.02
CA THR A 351 -3.84 -3.07 -12.00
C THR A 351 -2.34 -3.31 -12.23
N ASN A 352 -1.51 -2.27 -12.11
CA ASN A 352 -0.06 -2.40 -12.10
C ASN A 352 0.48 -3.22 -10.90
N ILE A 353 -0.36 -3.75 -10.02
CA ILE A 353 0.05 -4.71 -8.98
C ILE A 353 0.66 -5.99 -9.55
N ALA A 354 0.27 -6.40 -10.75
CA ALA A 354 0.86 -7.54 -11.45
C ALA A 354 2.04 -7.15 -12.36
N GLU A 355 2.39 -5.85 -12.44
CA GLU A 355 3.49 -5.36 -13.28
C GLU A 355 4.85 -5.80 -12.71
N THR A 356 4.98 -5.72 -11.38
CA THR A 356 6.18 -6.03 -10.61
C THR A 356 5.89 -7.07 -9.53
N SER A 357 6.94 -7.70 -8.99
CA SER A 357 6.93 -8.57 -7.79
C SER A 357 6.07 -9.84 -7.78
N LEU A 358 5.06 -10.00 -8.66
CA LEU A 358 4.21 -11.18 -8.73
C LEU A 358 4.51 -12.05 -9.96
N THR A 359 4.57 -13.36 -9.75
CA THR A 359 4.71 -14.39 -10.78
C THR A 359 3.45 -15.24 -10.83
N ILE A 360 2.62 -15.00 -11.84
CA ILE A 360 1.44 -15.82 -12.13
C ILE A 360 1.85 -16.86 -13.17
N ASP A 361 1.89 -18.12 -12.76
CA ASP A 361 2.21 -19.21 -13.65
C ASP A 361 1.10 -19.41 -14.69
N GLY A 362 1.50 -19.77 -15.91
CA GLY A 362 0.58 -20.03 -17.03
C GLY A 362 0.29 -18.83 -17.93
N ILE A 363 0.71 -17.61 -17.57
CA ILE A 363 0.51 -16.42 -18.41
C ILE A 363 1.36 -16.52 -19.69
N VAL A 364 0.68 -16.47 -20.84
CA VAL A 364 1.28 -16.50 -22.18
C VAL A 364 0.96 -15.22 -22.94
N TYR A 365 -0.23 -14.68 -22.72
CA TYR A 365 -0.73 -13.50 -23.42
C TYR A 365 -0.86 -12.34 -22.45
N VAL A 366 -0.26 -11.20 -22.81
CA VAL A 366 -0.39 -9.94 -22.07
C VAL A 366 -1.10 -8.92 -22.93
N ILE A 367 -2.08 -8.22 -22.36
CA ILE A 367 -2.75 -7.09 -22.99
C ILE A 367 -2.37 -5.83 -22.22
N ASP A 368 -1.75 -4.88 -22.92
CA ASP A 368 -1.27 -3.62 -22.35
C ASP A 368 -1.95 -2.42 -23.02
N PRO A 369 -2.97 -1.84 -22.37
CA PRO A 369 -3.58 -0.59 -22.81
C PRO A 369 -2.68 0.65 -22.69
N GLY A 370 -1.56 0.56 -21.96
CA GLY A 370 -0.61 1.68 -21.84
C GLY A 370 -0.95 2.71 -20.76
N PHE A 371 -1.89 2.42 -19.85
CA PHE A 371 -2.29 3.33 -18.78
C PHE A 371 -2.12 2.73 -17.37
N ALA A 372 -1.99 3.61 -16.38
CA ALA A 372 -2.06 3.30 -14.95
C ALA A 372 -2.58 4.50 -14.17
N LYS A 373 -3.17 4.29 -12.98
CA LYS A 373 -3.42 5.39 -12.04
C LYS A 373 -2.13 5.78 -11.33
N GLN A 374 -1.76 7.04 -11.42
CA GLN A 374 -0.58 7.61 -10.78
C GLN A 374 -0.99 8.73 -9.81
N LYS A 375 -0.26 8.82 -8.70
CA LYS A 375 -0.39 9.92 -7.75
C LYS A 375 0.22 11.18 -8.36
N VAL A 376 -0.54 12.26 -8.36
CA VAL A 376 -0.12 13.58 -8.84
C VAL A 376 -0.41 14.60 -7.77
N TYR A 377 0.61 15.38 -7.41
CA TYR A 377 0.52 16.51 -6.51
C TYR A 377 0.81 17.79 -7.28
N ASN A 378 -0.10 18.76 -7.19
CA ASN A 378 0.12 20.10 -7.70
C ASN A 378 0.44 21.05 -6.53
N PRO A 379 1.68 21.51 -6.38
CA PRO A 379 2.10 22.34 -5.25
C PRO A 379 1.44 23.73 -5.25
N ARG A 380 1.00 24.23 -6.41
CA ARG A 380 0.39 25.57 -6.52
C ARG A 380 -1.02 25.64 -5.98
N VAL A 381 -1.79 24.56 -6.17
CA VAL A 381 -3.17 24.44 -5.67
C VAL A 381 -3.26 23.53 -4.44
N ARG A 382 -2.14 22.95 -4.00
CA ARG A 382 -2.02 22.04 -2.84
C ARG A 382 -2.96 20.83 -2.91
N VAL A 383 -3.25 20.36 -4.13
CA VAL A 383 -4.13 19.23 -4.39
C VAL A 383 -3.31 18.00 -4.75
N GLU A 384 -3.61 16.89 -4.07
CA GLU A 384 -3.16 15.56 -4.43
C GLU A 384 -4.32 14.76 -5.00
N SER A 385 -4.12 14.08 -6.12
CA SER A 385 -5.16 13.24 -6.75
C SER A 385 -4.56 12.04 -7.49
N LEU A 386 -5.41 11.04 -7.75
CA LEU A 386 -5.05 9.88 -8.57
C LEU A 386 -5.57 10.10 -9.98
N LEU A 387 -4.65 10.23 -10.94
CA LEU A 387 -4.98 10.45 -12.35
C LEU A 387 -4.62 9.22 -13.16
N VAL A 388 -5.49 8.88 -14.11
CA VAL A 388 -5.14 7.91 -15.16
C VAL A 388 -4.13 8.59 -16.07
N SER A 389 -2.95 7.99 -16.21
CA SER A 389 -1.83 8.55 -16.97
C SER A 389 -1.15 7.47 -17.81
N PRO A 390 -0.53 7.84 -18.95
CA PRO A 390 0.27 6.91 -19.73
C PRO A 390 1.41 6.31 -18.89
N ILE A 391 1.74 5.05 -19.15
CA ILE A 391 2.89 4.38 -18.53
C ILE A 391 4.20 4.81 -19.19
N SER A 392 5.32 4.43 -18.59
CA SER A 392 6.63 4.56 -19.22
C SER A 392 6.96 3.37 -20.13
N LYS A 393 7.96 3.54 -21.00
CA LYS A 393 8.56 2.44 -21.77
C LYS A 393 9.04 1.34 -20.83
N ALA A 394 9.67 1.68 -19.70
CA ALA A 394 10.10 0.70 -18.71
C ALA A 394 8.93 -0.14 -18.17
N SER A 395 7.83 0.49 -17.77
CA SER A 395 6.59 -0.21 -17.37
C SER A 395 6.05 -1.11 -18.48
N ALA A 396 5.99 -0.63 -19.73
CA ALA A 396 5.53 -1.43 -20.87
C ALA A 396 6.39 -2.68 -21.11
N HIS A 397 7.71 -2.59 -20.90
CA HIS A 397 8.61 -3.75 -20.97
C HIS A 397 8.39 -4.72 -19.80
N GLN A 398 8.13 -4.21 -18.60
CA GLN A 398 7.84 -5.07 -17.44
C GLN A 398 6.52 -5.83 -17.61
N ARG A 399 5.50 -5.16 -18.14
CA ARG A 399 4.21 -5.76 -18.50
C ARG A 399 4.40 -6.86 -19.53
N SER A 400 5.11 -6.59 -20.64
CA SER A 400 5.38 -7.63 -21.65
C SER A 400 6.20 -8.80 -21.08
N GLY A 401 7.15 -8.53 -20.17
CA GLY A 401 7.92 -9.56 -19.47
C GLY A 401 7.12 -10.39 -18.44
N ARG A 402 5.80 -10.16 -18.30
CA ARG A 402 4.91 -11.10 -17.61
C ARG A 402 4.56 -12.32 -18.46
N ALA A 403 4.59 -12.16 -19.79
CA ALA A 403 4.67 -13.28 -20.72
C ALA A 403 6.13 -13.77 -20.82
N GLY A 404 6.35 -14.94 -21.42
CA GLY A 404 7.71 -15.43 -21.66
C GLY A 404 8.38 -16.09 -20.45
N ARG A 405 7.67 -16.30 -19.34
CA ARG A 405 8.26 -16.87 -18.11
C ARG A 405 8.33 -18.39 -18.11
N THR A 406 7.23 -19.04 -18.47
CA THR A 406 7.14 -20.51 -18.50
C THR A 406 7.32 -21.07 -19.90
N GLN A 407 6.99 -20.28 -20.93
CA GLN A 407 7.07 -20.62 -22.34
C GLN A 407 7.04 -19.33 -23.18
N PRO A 408 7.32 -19.37 -24.50
CA PRO A 408 7.19 -18.21 -25.39
C PRO A 408 5.80 -17.58 -25.29
N GLY A 409 5.72 -16.25 -25.42
CA GLY A 409 4.48 -15.53 -25.23
C GLY A 409 4.30 -14.33 -26.16
N LYS A 410 3.15 -13.66 -26.04
CA LYS A 410 2.77 -12.52 -26.87
C LYS A 410 2.27 -11.37 -26.00
N CYS A 411 2.65 -10.14 -26.35
CA CYS A 411 2.16 -8.94 -25.72
C CYS A 411 1.46 -8.05 -26.76
N PHE A 412 0.18 -7.77 -26.52
CA PHE A 412 -0.65 -6.90 -27.35
C PHE A 412 -0.73 -5.52 -26.72
N ARG A 413 0.01 -4.57 -27.28
CA ARG A 413 0.01 -3.16 -26.90
C ARG A 413 -1.10 -2.44 -27.67
N LEU A 414 -2.07 -1.87 -26.96
CA LEU A 414 -3.25 -1.22 -27.57
C LEU A 414 -2.98 0.23 -28.00
N TYR A 415 -1.76 0.46 -28.47
CA TYR A 415 -1.27 1.75 -28.93
C TYR A 415 -0.27 1.51 -30.07
N THR A 416 -0.03 2.55 -30.86
CA THR A 416 0.86 2.45 -32.02
C THR A 416 2.32 2.37 -31.61
N GLU A 417 3.15 1.75 -32.44
CA GLU A 417 4.61 1.73 -32.25
C GLU A 417 5.20 3.16 -32.24
N LYS A 418 4.62 4.06 -33.04
CA LYS A 418 4.99 5.47 -33.05
C LYS A 418 4.73 6.12 -31.68
N SER A 419 3.58 5.86 -31.07
CA SER A 419 3.26 6.37 -29.72
C SER A 419 4.17 5.77 -28.66
N PHE A 420 4.50 4.48 -28.77
CA PHE A 420 5.49 3.86 -27.89
C PHE A 420 6.83 4.60 -27.95
N ASN A 421 7.33 4.90 -29.16
CA ASN A 421 8.63 5.50 -29.35
C ASN A 421 8.68 7.01 -29.04
N ASN A 422 7.64 7.77 -29.38
CA ASN A 422 7.65 9.23 -29.32
C ASN A 422 6.88 9.82 -28.13
N ASP A 423 5.79 9.16 -27.69
CA ASP A 423 4.89 9.74 -26.68
C ASP A 423 5.22 9.21 -25.27
N LEU A 424 5.61 7.93 -25.14
CA LEU A 424 5.92 7.34 -23.85
C LEU A 424 7.32 7.75 -23.35
N GLN A 425 7.36 8.19 -22.09
CA GLN A 425 8.61 8.50 -21.41
C GLN A 425 9.46 7.23 -21.19
N PRO A 426 10.80 7.31 -21.23
CA PRO A 426 11.65 6.14 -20.98
C PRO A 426 11.38 5.47 -19.63
N GLN A 427 11.22 6.29 -18.59
CA GLN A 427 11.07 5.87 -17.20
C GLN A 427 9.92 6.62 -16.54
N THR A 428 9.33 6.00 -15.53
CA THR A 428 8.31 6.65 -14.71
C THR A 428 9.00 7.65 -13.77
N TYR A 429 8.48 8.87 -13.66
CA TYR A 429 9.03 9.84 -12.71
C TYR A 429 8.99 9.29 -11.28
N PRO A 430 10.10 9.43 -10.52
CA PRO A 430 10.15 9.08 -9.09
C PRO A 430 9.00 9.70 -8.33
N GLU A 431 8.43 8.95 -7.39
CA GLU A 431 7.23 9.37 -6.67
C GLU A 431 7.46 10.65 -5.85
N ILE A 432 8.70 10.90 -5.40
CA ILE A 432 9.10 12.11 -4.68
C ILE A 432 8.89 13.41 -5.49
N LEU A 433 8.94 13.34 -6.82
CA LEU A 433 8.74 14.50 -7.70
C LEU A 433 7.26 14.84 -7.93
N ARG A 434 6.34 13.97 -7.52
CA ARG A 434 4.92 14.04 -7.87
C ARG A 434 3.95 13.76 -6.71
N SER A 435 4.44 13.82 -5.47
CA SER A 435 3.66 13.55 -4.26
C SER A 435 3.74 14.68 -3.26
N ASN A 436 2.77 14.75 -2.35
CA ASN A 436 2.86 15.63 -1.18
C ASN A 436 3.96 15.14 -0.23
N LEU A 437 4.87 16.03 0.15
CA LEU A 437 6.03 15.70 0.98
C LEU A 437 5.84 16.00 2.47
N ALA A 438 4.68 16.50 2.91
CA ALA A 438 4.47 16.87 4.32
C ALA A 438 4.79 15.72 5.30
N ASN A 439 4.32 14.50 5.02
CA ASN A 439 4.63 13.34 5.87
C ASN A 439 6.13 12.96 5.81
N THR A 440 6.74 13.06 4.63
CA THR A 440 8.18 12.77 4.44
C THR A 440 9.05 13.77 5.19
N VAL A 441 8.76 15.06 5.08
CA VAL A 441 9.47 16.13 5.79
C VAL A 441 9.35 15.95 7.30
N LEU A 442 8.15 15.63 7.81
CA LEU A 442 7.94 15.34 9.22
C LEU A 442 8.78 14.14 9.69
N THR A 443 8.85 13.09 8.86
CA THR A 443 9.66 11.90 9.14
C THR A 443 11.16 12.22 9.15
N LEU A 444 11.66 12.96 8.15
CA LEU A 444 13.06 13.39 8.06
C LEU A 444 13.46 14.25 9.26
N LYS A 445 12.61 15.21 9.66
CA LYS A 445 12.83 16.05 10.84
C LYS A 445 12.87 15.22 12.12
N LYS A 446 12.00 14.21 12.27
CA LYS A 446 12.05 13.28 13.41
C LYS A 446 13.32 12.42 13.44
N LEU A 447 13.89 12.10 12.28
CA LEU A 447 15.18 11.41 12.15
C LEU A 447 16.39 12.31 12.46
N GLY A 448 16.18 13.60 12.75
CA GLY A 448 17.25 14.55 13.04
C GLY A 448 17.87 15.18 11.80
N ILE A 449 17.21 15.08 10.64
CA ILE A 449 17.67 15.67 9.39
C ILE A 449 17.11 17.09 9.31
N ASP A 450 17.94 18.07 9.66
CA ASP A 450 17.54 19.47 9.66
C ASP A 450 17.67 20.16 8.31
N ASP A 451 18.75 19.85 7.60
CA ASP A 451 19.03 20.40 6.28
C ASP A 451 18.36 19.55 5.18
N LEU A 452 17.10 19.85 4.94
CA LEU A 452 16.30 19.17 3.93
C LEU A 452 16.69 19.56 2.50
N VAL A 453 17.38 20.70 2.31
CA VAL A 453 17.78 21.20 1.00
C VAL A 453 18.99 20.45 0.49
N HIS A 454 19.95 20.16 1.36
CA HIS A 454 21.16 19.41 1.03
C HIS A 454 21.09 17.92 1.39
N PHE A 455 19.93 17.43 1.83
CA PHE A 455 19.73 15.99 1.98
C PHE A 455 19.98 15.29 0.63
N ASP A 456 20.73 14.20 0.68
CA ASP A 456 21.25 13.50 -0.50
C ASP A 456 20.16 12.65 -1.18
N PHE A 457 19.12 13.29 -1.71
CA PHE A 457 18.13 12.62 -2.54
C PHE A 457 18.75 12.18 -3.87
N MET A 458 18.41 10.98 -4.34
CA MET A 458 18.81 10.53 -5.68
C MET A 458 18.25 11.43 -6.80
N ASP A 459 16.99 11.86 -6.63
CA ASP A 459 16.35 12.89 -7.45
C ASP A 459 15.67 13.88 -6.48
N PRO A 460 16.25 15.06 -6.23
CA PRO A 460 15.69 15.99 -5.25
C PRO A 460 14.34 16.56 -5.71
N PRO A 461 13.39 16.77 -4.78
CA PRO A 461 12.11 17.39 -5.11
C PRO A 461 12.29 18.86 -5.51
N ALA A 462 11.29 19.40 -6.21
CA ALA A 462 11.26 20.82 -6.50
C ALA A 462 11.25 21.63 -5.19
N PRO A 463 12.05 22.73 -5.08
CA PRO A 463 12.09 23.55 -3.87
C PRO A 463 10.71 24.06 -3.45
N GLU A 464 9.84 24.40 -4.41
CA GLU A 464 8.46 24.82 -4.14
C GLU A 464 7.67 23.73 -3.38
N THR A 465 7.78 22.47 -3.78
CA THR A 465 7.11 21.34 -3.10
C THR A 465 7.61 21.16 -1.67
N LEU A 466 8.92 21.30 -1.46
CA LEU A 466 9.51 21.22 -0.12
C LEU A 466 9.06 22.38 0.77
N MET A 467 9.04 23.61 0.24
CA MET A 467 8.53 24.79 0.95
C MET A 467 7.05 24.63 1.33
N ARG A 468 6.21 24.09 0.44
CA ARG A 468 4.80 23.82 0.76
C ARG A 468 4.63 22.78 1.86
N ALA A 469 5.47 21.75 1.87
CA ALA A 469 5.46 20.76 2.95
C ALA A 469 5.84 21.38 4.30
N LEU A 470 6.89 22.22 4.33
CA LEU A 470 7.29 22.98 5.51
C LEU A 470 6.18 23.94 5.98
N GLU A 471 5.57 24.68 5.06
CA GLU A 471 4.46 25.60 5.34
C GLU A 471 3.25 24.87 5.94
N VAL A 472 2.85 23.73 5.36
CA VAL A 472 1.75 22.90 5.88
C VAL A 472 2.06 22.43 7.31
N LEU A 473 3.28 21.96 7.57
CA LEU A 473 3.67 21.50 8.90
C LEU A 473 3.78 22.63 9.93
N ASN A 474 4.24 23.82 9.52
CA ASN A 474 4.23 25.01 10.35
C ASN A 474 2.79 25.44 10.69
N TYR A 475 1.88 25.50 9.71
CA TYR A 475 0.46 25.79 9.98
C TYR A 475 -0.20 24.78 10.93
N LEU A 476 0.16 23.49 10.85
CA LEU A 476 -0.34 22.46 11.77
C LEU A 476 0.27 22.58 13.18
N GLY A 477 1.33 23.38 13.34
CA GLY A 477 2.12 23.51 14.55
C GLY A 477 3.07 22.34 14.79
N ALA A 478 3.36 21.54 13.76
CA ALA A 478 4.32 20.44 13.83
C ALA A 478 5.77 20.95 13.75
N LEU A 479 5.98 22.07 13.04
CA LEU A 479 7.23 22.81 13.00
C LEU A 479 7.02 24.22 13.59
N ASP A 480 8.06 24.79 14.20
CA ASP A 480 8.09 26.22 14.56
C ASP A 480 8.48 27.10 13.35
N ASP A 481 8.61 28.41 13.57
CA ASP A 481 8.94 29.38 12.52
C ASP A 481 10.40 29.27 12.04
N ASP A 482 11.27 28.68 12.86
CA ASP A 482 12.66 28.36 12.52
C ASP A 482 12.78 27.01 11.79
N GLY A 483 11.68 26.25 11.67
CA GLY A 483 11.64 24.95 11.00
C GLY A 483 12.11 23.78 11.86
N ASN A 484 12.17 23.94 13.19
CA ASN A 484 12.48 22.87 14.13
C ASN A 484 11.24 22.07 14.49
N LEU A 485 11.44 20.80 14.83
CA LEU A 485 10.36 19.90 15.25
C LEU A 485 9.80 20.31 16.61
N THR A 486 8.50 20.61 16.69
CA THR A 486 7.83 20.92 17.95
C THR A 486 7.48 19.64 18.72
N LYS A 487 7.14 19.76 20.01
CA LYS A 487 6.59 18.63 20.80
C LYS A 487 5.34 18.02 20.16
N LEU A 488 4.50 18.87 19.57
CA LEU A 488 3.32 18.42 18.85
C LEU A 488 3.72 17.65 17.58
N GLY A 489 4.68 18.17 16.81
CA GLY A 489 5.22 17.50 15.63
C GLY A 489 5.84 16.16 15.95
N GLU A 490 6.56 16.06 17.08
CA GLU A 490 7.14 14.83 17.58
C GLU A 490 6.06 13.75 17.81
N ILE A 491 4.99 14.10 18.52
CA ILE A 491 3.85 13.19 18.75
C ILE A 491 3.16 12.84 17.43
N MET A 492 2.94 13.82 16.54
CA MET A 492 2.31 13.62 15.24
C MET A 492 3.09 12.63 14.36
N SER A 493 4.43 12.67 14.40
CA SER A 493 5.31 11.82 13.59
C SER A 493 5.20 10.32 13.94
N GLU A 494 4.79 10.00 15.16
CA GLU A 494 4.67 8.62 15.65
C GLU A 494 3.39 7.95 15.16
N PHE A 495 2.40 8.75 14.75
CA PHE A 495 1.19 8.23 14.15
C PHE A 495 1.44 7.84 12.69
N PRO A 496 1.05 6.61 12.30
CA PRO A 496 1.10 6.19 10.91
C PRO A 496 -0.09 6.80 10.16
N LEU A 497 -0.17 8.12 10.04
CA LEU A 497 -1.29 8.90 9.49
C LEU A 497 -0.76 10.16 8.80
N ASP A 498 -1.57 10.77 7.92
CA ASP A 498 -1.20 12.06 7.33
C ASP A 498 -1.16 13.16 8.40
N PRO A 499 -0.28 14.18 8.28
CA PRO A 499 -0.11 15.19 9.32
C PRO A 499 -1.41 15.88 9.77
N GLN A 500 -2.34 16.19 8.85
CA GLN A 500 -3.65 16.76 9.16
C GLN A 500 -4.47 15.84 10.08
N MET A 501 -4.50 14.54 9.78
CA MET A 501 -5.23 13.55 10.55
C MET A 501 -4.54 13.25 11.89
N SER A 502 -3.20 13.23 11.93
CA SER A 502 -2.44 13.15 13.18
C SER A 502 -2.73 14.34 14.09
N LYS A 503 -2.74 15.56 13.56
CA LYS A 503 -3.09 16.79 14.29
C LYS A 503 -4.51 16.71 14.87
N MET A 504 -5.48 16.32 14.03
CA MET A 504 -6.88 16.13 14.43
C MET A 504 -6.98 15.16 15.62
N LEU A 505 -6.28 14.03 15.57
CA LEU A 505 -6.31 13.02 16.64
C LEU A 505 -5.65 13.53 17.94
N VAL A 506 -4.50 14.19 17.84
CA VAL A 506 -3.75 14.69 19.02
C VAL A 506 -4.50 15.80 19.75
N VAL A 507 -5.19 16.69 19.04
CA VAL A 507 -5.93 17.82 19.63
C VAL A 507 -7.35 17.43 20.08
N SER A 508 -7.90 16.32 19.58
CA SER A 508 -9.25 15.86 19.93
C SER A 508 -9.60 15.76 21.43
N PRO A 509 -8.66 15.50 22.37
CA PRO A 509 -8.97 15.53 23.80
C PRO A 509 -9.36 16.92 24.32
N GLU A 510 -8.87 18.00 23.70
CA GLU A 510 -9.23 19.39 24.07
C GLU A 510 -10.71 19.68 23.79
N PHE A 511 -11.30 18.96 22.84
CA PHE A 511 -12.71 19.03 22.48
C PHE A 511 -13.57 17.95 23.16
N ASN A 512 -13.00 17.11 24.04
CA ASN A 512 -13.71 16.02 24.72
C ASN A 512 -14.39 15.00 23.78
N CYS A 513 -13.83 14.72 22.61
CA CYS A 513 -14.41 13.82 21.59
C CYS A 513 -13.37 12.89 20.93
N SER A 514 -12.30 12.57 21.67
CA SER A 514 -11.18 11.80 21.13
C SER A 514 -11.54 10.36 20.76
N ASN A 515 -12.53 9.75 21.43
CA ASN A 515 -13.02 8.41 21.10
C ASN A 515 -13.68 8.37 19.72
N GLU A 516 -14.45 9.40 19.37
CA GLU A 516 -15.16 9.53 18.10
C GLU A 516 -14.18 9.88 16.97
N ILE A 517 -13.28 10.83 17.21
CA ILE A 517 -12.25 11.22 16.25
C ILE A 517 -11.31 10.06 15.92
N LEU A 518 -10.99 9.24 16.91
CA LEU A 518 -10.22 8.01 16.71
C LEU A 518 -10.95 7.02 15.78
N SER A 519 -12.26 6.83 15.96
CA SER A 519 -13.08 5.99 15.07
C SER A 519 -13.17 6.57 13.66
N ILE A 520 -13.34 7.88 13.52
CA ILE A 520 -13.35 8.57 12.21
C ILE A 520 -11.99 8.41 11.53
N SER A 521 -10.88 8.64 12.23
CA SER A 521 -9.51 8.50 11.70
C SER A 521 -9.26 7.08 11.19
N ALA A 522 -9.74 6.07 11.93
CA ALA A 522 -9.64 4.67 11.53
C ALA A 522 -10.45 4.36 10.26
N MET A 523 -11.67 4.90 10.16
CA MET A 523 -12.54 4.75 8.98
C MET A 523 -11.98 5.47 7.74
N LEU A 524 -11.31 6.61 7.90
CA LEU A 524 -10.63 7.33 6.82
C LEU A 524 -9.32 6.65 6.37
N SER A 525 -8.72 5.83 7.23
CA SER A 525 -7.46 5.12 6.95
C SER A 525 -7.64 3.82 6.16
N VAL A 526 -8.87 3.42 5.86
CA VAL A 526 -9.22 2.21 5.11
C VAL A 526 -9.99 2.57 3.84
N PRO A 527 -10.12 1.65 2.87
CA PRO A 527 -10.95 1.87 1.68
C PRO A 527 -12.40 2.23 2.04
N ASN A 528 -13.18 2.73 1.08
CA ASN A 528 -14.58 3.04 1.31
C ASN A 528 -15.35 1.79 1.81
N CYS A 529 -16.13 1.96 2.89
CA CYS A 529 -16.91 0.88 3.50
C CYS A 529 -18.23 0.60 2.79
N PHE A 530 -18.76 1.55 2.01
CA PHE A 530 -20.03 1.40 1.31
C PHE A 530 -19.87 0.56 0.03
N VAL A 531 -20.67 -0.50 -0.09
CA VAL A 531 -20.75 -1.35 -1.28
C VAL A 531 -21.93 -0.88 -2.12
N ARG A 532 -21.71 -0.52 -3.38
CA ARG A 532 -22.77 -0.02 -4.27
C ARG A 532 -22.83 -0.82 -5.58
N PRO A 533 -23.38 -2.04 -5.58
CA PRO A 533 -23.45 -2.87 -6.78
C PRO A 533 -24.32 -2.20 -7.86
N ARG A 534 -23.94 -2.30 -9.14
CA ARG A 534 -24.68 -1.66 -10.25
C ARG A 534 -26.13 -2.13 -10.35
N GLU A 535 -26.39 -3.39 -10.03
CA GLU A 535 -27.74 -4.00 -10.10
C GLU A 535 -28.64 -3.58 -8.92
N ALA A 536 -28.04 -3.15 -7.80
CA ALA A 536 -28.73 -2.85 -6.56
C ALA A 536 -28.43 -1.42 -6.05
N GLN A 537 -28.13 -0.48 -6.96
CA GLN A 537 -27.71 0.88 -6.59
C GLN A 537 -28.72 1.59 -5.68
N LYS A 538 -30.01 1.51 -6.01
CA LYS A 538 -31.07 2.14 -5.23
C LYS A 538 -31.15 1.58 -3.81
N ALA A 539 -31.09 0.25 -3.67
CA ALA A 539 -31.10 -0.41 -2.37
C ALA A 539 -29.86 -0.07 -1.53
N ALA A 540 -28.69 0.02 -2.17
CA ALA A 540 -27.45 0.44 -1.51
C ALA A 540 -27.52 1.91 -1.04
N ASP A 541 -28.09 2.80 -1.85
CA ASP A 541 -28.27 4.22 -1.50
C ASP A 541 -29.29 4.37 -0.35
N GLU A 542 -30.39 3.62 -0.37
CA GLU A 542 -31.38 3.55 0.73
C GLU A 542 -30.74 3.02 2.02
N ALA A 543 -29.93 1.94 1.93
CA ALA A 543 -29.22 1.39 3.09
C ALA A 543 -28.22 2.38 3.67
N LYS A 544 -27.47 3.09 2.80
CA LYS A 544 -26.55 4.15 3.21
C LYS A 544 -27.25 5.31 3.89
N ALA A 545 -28.42 5.72 3.39
CA ALA A 545 -29.21 6.81 3.96
C ALA A 545 -29.62 6.55 5.42
N ARG A 546 -29.77 5.28 5.84
CA ARG A 546 -30.04 4.92 7.25
C ARG A 546 -28.95 5.35 8.22
N PHE A 547 -27.71 5.47 7.74
CA PHE A 547 -26.57 5.94 8.53
C PHE A 547 -26.27 7.43 8.33
N GLY A 548 -26.93 8.06 7.34
CA GLY A 548 -26.71 9.43 6.93
C GLY A 548 -26.89 10.39 8.09
N HIS A 549 -25.86 11.18 8.36
CA HIS A 549 -25.93 12.25 9.35
C HIS A 549 -26.16 13.60 8.67
N ILE A 550 -27.07 14.41 9.21
CA ILE A 550 -27.48 15.72 8.65
C ILE A 550 -26.31 16.69 8.44
N ASP A 551 -25.30 16.62 9.31
CA ASP A 551 -24.11 17.47 9.26
C ASP A 551 -22.98 16.92 8.36
N GLY A 552 -23.10 15.69 7.82
CA GLY A 552 -22.24 15.21 6.74
C GLY A 552 -21.59 13.83 6.90
N ASP A 553 -20.63 13.57 6.02
CA ASP A 553 -20.11 12.23 5.73
C ASP A 553 -19.20 11.66 6.83
N HIS A 554 -18.40 12.50 7.52
CA HIS A 554 -17.53 12.01 8.59
C HIS A 554 -18.33 11.41 9.76
N LEU A 555 -19.44 12.05 10.11
CA LEU A 555 -20.38 11.56 11.12
C LEU A 555 -21.19 10.37 10.61
N THR A 556 -21.44 10.31 9.30
CA THR A 556 -22.01 9.10 8.67
C THR A 556 -21.07 7.90 8.82
N LEU A 557 -19.75 8.08 8.63
CA LEU A 557 -18.76 7.01 8.87
C LEU A 557 -18.71 6.60 10.35
N LEU A 558 -18.83 7.56 11.27
CA LEU A 558 -18.92 7.28 12.70
C LEU A 558 -20.16 6.43 13.04
N ASN A 559 -21.33 6.78 12.48
CA ASN A 559 -22.57 6.02 12.64
C ASN A 559 -22.43 4.58 12.14
N VAL A 560 -21.82 4.38 10.97
CA VAL A 560 -21.56 3.04 10.44
C VAL A 560 -20.67 2.23 11.39
N TYR A 561 -19.59 2.83 11.89
CA TYR A 561 -18.67 2.14 12.80
C TYR A 561 -19.36 1.78 14.12
N HIS A 562 -20.14 2.70 14.71
CA HIS A 562 -20.90 2.43 15.93
C HIS A 562 -21.95 1.33 15.72
N ALA A 563 -22.72 1.40 14.64
CA ALA A 563 -23.72 0.38 14.33
C ALA A 563 -23.09 -1.01 14.13
N TYR A 564 -21.93 -1.07 13.48
CA TYR A 564 -21.19 -2.32 13.32
C TYR A 564 -20.74 -2.93 14.66
N LYS A 565 -20.21 -2.12 15.57
CA LYS A 565 -19.80 -2.59 16.90
C LYS A 565 -20.99 -2.98 17.77
N GLN A 566 -22.12 -2.26 17.68
CA GLN A 566 -23.35 -2.60 18.40
C GLN A 566 -23.97 -3.92 17.91
N ASN A 567 -23.82 -4.24 16.63
CA ASN A 567 -24.27 -5.51 16.03
C ASN A 567 -23.21 -6.63 16.16
N ASN A 568 -22.30 -6.55 17.14
CA ASN A 568 -21.30 -7.57 17.44
C ASN A 568 -20.47 -8.03 16.23
N GLU A 569 -20.12 -7.09 15.34
CA GLU A 569 -19.25 -7.36 14.19
C GLU A 569 -19.82 -8.36 13.17
N ASP A 570 -21.15 -8.55 13.19
CA ASP A 570 -21.86 -9.57 12.43
C ASP A 570 -21.69 -9.41 10.91
N GLN A 571 -21.45 -10.54 10.26
CA GLN A 571 -21.25 -10.61 8.81
C GLN A 571 -22.57 -10.45 8.06
N SER A 572 -23.67 -11.01 8.58
CA SER A 572 -24.98 -10.93 7.93
C SER A 572 -25.50 -9.49 7.95
N TRP A 573 -25.35 -8.81 9.09
CA TRP A 573 -25.65 -7.38 9.21
C TRP A 573 -24.91 -6.52 8.18
N CYS A 574 -23.61 -6.78 7.97
CA CYS A 574 -22.84 -6.04 6.97
C CYS A 574 -23.39 -6.24 5.56
N TYR A 575 -23.75 -7.48 5.21
CA TYR A 575 -24.31 -7.81 3.90
C TYR A 575 -25.66 -7.12 3.66
N GLU A 576 -26.58 -7.20 4.63
CA GLU A 576 -27.92 -6.58 4.55
C GLU A 576 -27.88 -5.04 4.50
N ASN A 577 -26.81 -4.44 5.02
CA ASN A 577 -26.62 -2.98 5.04
C ASN A 577 -25.71 -2.47 3.93
N PHE A 578 -25.30 -3.32 2.98
CA PHE A 578 -24.37 -2.94 1.91
C PHE A 578 -23.04 -2.36 2.44
N ILE A 579 -22.54 -2.92 3.54
CA ILE A 579 -21.29 -2.53 4.18
C ILE A 579 -20.23 -3.61 4.00
N ASN A 580 -19.00 -3.19 3.69
CA ASN A 580 -17.87 -4.09 3.56
C ASN A 580 -17.29 -4.46 4.94
N GLN A 581 -17.62 -5.67 5.42
CA GLN A 581 -17.15 -6.19 6.71
C GLN A 581 -15.62 -6.16 6.84
N ARG A 582 -14.88 -6.47 5.76
CA ARG A 582 -13.42 -6.54 5.80
C ARG A 582 -12.82 -5.16 6.03
N THR A 583 -13.39 -4.14 5.39
CA THR A 583 -13.03 -2.74 5.61
C THR A 583 -13.25 -2.33 7.07
N LEU A 584 -14.39 -2.72 7.66
CA LEU A 584 -14.67 -2.40 9.06
C LEU A 584 -13.78 -3.15 10.06
N LYS A 585 -13.47 -4.42 9.81
CA LYS A 585 -12.48 -5.16 10.61
C LYS A 585 -11.10 -4.52 10.52
N ALA A 586 -10.70 -4.09 9.32
CA ALA A 586 -9.45 -3.35 9.14
C ALA A 586 -9.48 -2.02 9.92
N ALA A 587 -10.57 -1.26 9.84
CA ALA A 587 -10.74 -0.02 10.59
C ALA A 587 -10.65 -0.27 12.10
N ASP A 588 -11.30 -1.31 12.62
CA ASP A 588 -11.22 -1.66 14.04
C ASP A 588 -9.78 -1.99 14.46
N ASN A 589 -9.03 -2.71 13.63
CA ASN A 589 -7.63 -3.03 13.88
C ASN A 589 -6.73 -1.77 13.84
N VAL A 590 -6.96 -0.86 12.89
CA VAL A 590 -6.29 0.46 12.85
C VAL A 590 -6.61 1.23 14.13
N ARG A 591 -7.88 1.29 14.53
CA ARG A 591 -8.36 1.99 15.73
C ARG A 591 -7.64 1.46 16.98
N GLN A 592 -7.57 0.14 17.15
CA GLN A 592 -6.89 -0.48 18.30
C GLN A 592 -5.39 -0.15 18.35
N GLN A 593 -4.73 -0.03 17.20
CA GLN A 593 -3.32 0.37 17.16
C GLN A 593 -3.14 1.85 17.49
N LEU A 594 -4.00 2.72 16.97
CA LEU A 594 -4.00 4.14 17.31
C LEU A 594 -4.28 4.35 18.82
N VAL A 595 -5.15 3.55 19.44
CA VAL A 595 -5.35 3.55 20.91
C VAL A 595 -4.04 3.30 21.65
N ARG A 596 -3.24 2.31 21.21
CA ARG A 596 -1.96 1.99 21.86
C ARG A 596 -0.97 3.15 21.76
N ILE A 597 -0.94 3.84 20.62
CA ILE A 597 -0.09 5.02 20.42
C ILE A 597 -0.58 6.18 21.30
N MET A 598 -1.88 6.45 21.33
CA MET A 598 -2.46 7.48 22.21
C MET A 598 -2.15 7.20 23.69
N ALA A 599 -2.28 5.96 24.13
CA ALA A 599 -1.95 5.55 25.49
C ALA A 599 -0.46 5.74 25.81
N ARG A 600 0.45 5.40 24.87
CA ARG A 600 1.90 5.61 25.02
C ARG A 600 2.26 7.09 25.23
N PHE A 601 1.55 8.01 24.59
CA PHE A 601 1.74 9.45 24.73
C PHE A 601 0.83 10.10 25.80
N ASN A 602 0.13 9.31 26.62
CA ASN A 602 -0.81 9.77 27.65
C ASN A 602 -1.91 10.72 27.11
N LEU A 603 -2.34 10.53 25.87
CA LEU A 603 -3.47 11.26 25.29
C LEU A 603 -4.79 10.70 25.85
N LYS A 604 -5.59 11.58 26.47
CA LYS A 604 -6.85 11.18 27.11
C LYS A 604 -7.84 10.64 26.08
N LEU A 605 -8.41 9.47 26.37
CA LEU A 605 -9.58 8.93 25.67
C LEU A 605 -10.85 9.42 26.37
N CYS A 606 -11.57 10.33 25.72
CA CYS A 606 -12.78 10.95 26.26
C CYS A 606 -13.87 11.02 25.18
N SER A 607 -15.11 11.02 25.65
CA SER A 607 -16.31 11.22 24.85
C SER A 607 -17.23 12.14 25.63
N THR A 608 -17.89 13.06 24.91
CA THR A 608 -18.92 13.93 25.48
C THR A 608 -20.20 13.11 25.64
N ASP A 609 -21.08 13.46 26.58
CA ASP A 609 -22.39 12.79 26.67
C ASP A 609 -23.15 12.92 25.34
N PHE A 610 -23.65 11.80 24.82
CA PHE A 610 -24.35 11.73 23.54
C PHE A 610 -25.61 12.62 23.52
N ASN A 611 -26.26 12.79 24.67
CA ASN A 611 -27.45 13.64 24.80
C ASN A 611 -27.11 15.14 24.85
N SER A 612 -25.83 15.50 25.00
CA SER A 612 -25.40 16.89 24.96
C SER A 612 -25.50 17.44 23.54
N ARG A 613 -25.98 18.69 23.44
CA ARG A 613 -25.94 19.46 22.18
C ARG A 613 -24.51 19.59 21.63
N ASP A 614 -23.52 19.55 22.52
CA ASP A 614 -22.12 19.76 22.16
C ASP A 614 -21.46 18.51 21.57
N TYR A 615 -22.07 17.32 21.64
CA TYR A 615 -21.47 16.07 21.17
C TYR A 615 -20.98 16.17 19.71
N TYR A 616 -21.89 16.45 18.77
CA TYR A 616 -21.53 16.58 17.36
C TYR A 616 -20.75 17.86 17.05
N ILE A 617 -21.01 18.94 17.79
CA ILE A 617 -20.30 20.22 17.62
C ILE A 617 -18.82 20.05 17.94
N ASN A 618 -18.50 19.36 19.04
CA ASN A 618 -17.14 19.08 19.47
C ASN A 618 -16.39 18.22 18.45
N ILE A 619 -17.03 17.19 17.89
CA ILE A 619 -16.44 16.36 16.82
C ILE A 619 -16.12 17.21 15.59
N ARG A 620 -17.06 18.06 15.14
CA ARG A 620 -16.86 18.94 13.98
C ARG A 620 -15.74 19.96 14.19
N LYS A 621 -15.64 20.55 15.39
CA LYS A 621 -14.55 21.45 15.76
C LYS A 621 -13.19 20.75 15.80
N ALA A 622 -13.13 19.53 16.37
CA ALA A 622 -11.90 18.74 16.40
C ALA A 622 -11.41 18.38 14.99
N MET A 623 -12.33 18.01 14.07
CA MET A 623 -11.99 17.77 12.66
C MET A 623 -11.41 19.02 12.00
N LEU A 624 -12.01 20.17 12.26
CA LEU A 624 -11.52 21.44 11.73
C LEU A 624 -10.08 21.77 12.21
N ALA A 625 -9.69 21.37 13.42
CA ALA A 625 -8.33 21.60 13.93
C ALA A 625 -7.23 20.89 13.12
N GLY A 626 -7.54 19.81 12.40
CA GLY A 626 -6.62 19.17 11.45
C GLY A 626 -6.84 19.56 9.99
N TYR A 627 -8.09 19.76 9.59
CA TYR A 627 -8.50 19.96 8.19
C TYR A 627 -8.85 21.41 7.84
N PHE A 628 -8.45 22.40 8.63
CA PHE A 628 -8.71 23.82 8.38
C PHE A 628 -8.17 24.33 7.03
N MET A 629 -7.16 23.69 6.45
CA MET A 629 -6.69 24.03 5.09
C MET A 629 -7.61 23.49 3.98
N GLN A 630 -8.39 22.45 4.28
CA GLN A 630 -9.30 21.77 3.35
C GLN A 630 -10.75 22.21 3.60
N VAL A 631 -11.00 23.49 3.38
CA VAL A 631 -12.30 24.13 3.54
C VAL A 631 -12.76 24.73 2.22
N ALA A 632 -14.06 24.65 1.94
CA ALA A 632 -14.68 25.30 0.81
C ALA A 632 -15.89 26.15 1.24
N HIS A 633 -16.09 27.27 0.55
CA HIS A 633 -17.17 28.24 0.77
C HIS A 633 -18.18 28.18 -0.37
N LEU A 634 -19.47 28.23 -0.06
CA LEU A 634 -20.55 28.24 -1.05
C LEU A 634 -20.73 29.65 -1.64
N GLU A 635 -20.51 29.79 -2.95
CA GLU A 635 -20.78 31.04 -3.66
C GLU A 635 -22.27 31.15 -4.04
N ARG A 636 -22.76 32.37 -4.24
CA ARG A 636 -24.17 32.64 -4.65
C ARG A 636 -24.62 31.90 -5.90
N THR A 637 -23.69 31.60 -6.80
CA THR A 637 -23.90 30.83 -8.03
C THR A 637 -24.12 29.33 -7.78
N GLY A 638 -23.99 28.86 -6.53
CA GLY A 638 -24.30 27.49 -6.12
C GLY A 638 -23.16 26.47 -6.29
N HIS A 639 -21.97 26.92 -6.70
CA HIS A 639 -20.73 26.15 -6.65
C HIS A 639 -19.93 26.50 -5.39
N TYR A 640 -18.98 25.66 -5.03
CA TYR A 640 -18.07 25.93 -3.91
C TYR A 640 -16.72 26.43 -4.43
N LEU A 641 -16.06 27.24 -3.60
CA LEU A 641 -14.72 27.75 -3.83
C LEU A 641 -13.81 27.32 -2.68
N THR A 642 -12.69 26.66 -2.98
CA THR A 642 -11.72 26.26 -1.94
C THR A 642 -11.03 27.49 -1.34
N VAL A 643 -10.80 27.45 -0.03
CA VAL A 643 -10.15 28.52 0.72
C VAL A 643 -8.69 28.70 0.27
N LYS A 644 -8.27 29.96 0.08
CA LYS A 644 -6.95 30.42 -0.42
C LYS A 644 -6.62 30.04 -1.87
N ASP A 645 -6.88 28.80 -2.31
CA ASP A 645 -6.52 28.33 -3.66
C ASP A 645 -7.56 28.66 -4.75
N ASN A 646 -8.76 29.11 -4.35
CA ASN A 646 -9.85 29.54 -5.23
C ASN A 646 -10.20 28.51 -6.33
N GLN A 647 -10.18 27.22 -6.00
CA GLN A 647 -10.60 26.17 -6.93
C GLN A 647 -12.11 26.01 -6.91
N VAL A 648 -12.74 26.07 -8.08
CA VAL A 648 -14.17 25.81 -8.23
C VAL A 648 -14.41 24.32 -8.10
N VAL A 649 -15.22 23.94 -7.12
CA VAL A 649 -15.54 22.54 -6.79
C VAL A 649 -17.03 22.33 -6.54
N HIS A 650 -17.45 21.07 -6.62
CA HIS A 650 -18.79 20.63 -6.28
C HIS A 650 -18.75 19.52 -5.22
N LEU A 651 -19.83 19.37 -4.46
CA LEU A 651 -19.97 18.22 -3.56
C LEU A 651 -20.02 16.94 -4.41
N HIS A 652 -19.21 15.95 -4.05
CA HIS A 652 -19.21 14.66 -4.74
C HIS A 652 -20.60 14.01 -4.64
N PRO A 653 -21.16 13.39 -5.70
CA PRO A 653 -22.53 12.83 -5.67
C PRO A 653 -22.79 11.77 -4.61
N SER A 654 -21.74 11.20 -4.03
CA SER A 654 -21.84 10.21 -2.95
C SER A 654 -22.09 10.81 -1.56
N ASN A 655 -22.08 12.13 -1.41
CA ASN A 655 -22.25 12.78 -0.09
C ASN A 655 -23.67 12.56 0.46
N CYS A 656 -23.81 12.57 1.79
CA CYS A 656 -25.08 12.38 2.48
C CYS A 656 -25.83 13.68 2.82
N LEU A 657 -25.31 14.85 2.42
CA LEU A 657 -25.95 16.13 2.70
C LEU A 657 -27.16 16.33 1.78
N ASP A 658 -28.30 16.67 2.38
CA ASP A 658 -29.55 17.01 1.68
C ASP A 658 -29.61 18.49 1.27
N HIS A 659 -28.72 19.32 1.83
CA HIS A 659 -28.59 20.75 1.56
C HIS A 659 -27.14 21.13 1.21
N LYS A 660 -26.92 22.39 0.86
CA LYS A 660 -25.58 22.95 0.63
C LYS A 660 -25.21 23.89 1.78
N PRO A 661 -24.37 23.45 2.73
CA PRO A 661 -23.88 24.32 3.80
C PRO A 661 -23.06 25.50 3.24
N GLU A 662 -23.04 26.63 3.96
CA GLU A 662 -22.24 27.79 3.55
C GLU A 662 -20.73 27.47 3.60
N TRP A 663 -20.30 26.71 4.60
CA TRP A 663 -18.91 26.30 4.80
C TRP A 663 -18.84 24.80 5.01
N VAL A 664 -17.88 24.17 4.34
CA VAL A 664 -17.65 22.73 4.48
C VAL A 664 -16.18 22.40 4.63
N ILE A 665 -15.86 21.44 5.49
CA ILE A 665 -14.58 20.72 5.45
C ILE A 665 -14.71 19.51 4.52
N TYR A 666 -13.63 19.15 3.84
CA TYR A 666 -13.57 17.96 2.99
C TYR A 666 -12.30 17.16 3.24
N ASN A 667 -12.37 15.84 3.08
CA ASN A 667 -11.19 14.97 3.24
C ASN A 667 -10.41 14.81 1.93
N GLU A 668 -11.09 14.73 0.78
CA GLU A 668 -10.45 14.38 -0.50
C GLU A 668 -10.89 15.31 -1.63
N TYR A 669 -9.92 15.69 -2.48
CA TYR A 669 -10.16 16.39 -3.74
C TYR A 669 -10.10 15.41 -4.92
N VAL A 670 -11.18 15.34 -5.69
CA VAL A 670 -11.36 14.38 -6.78
C VAL A 670 -11.38 15.14 -8.11
N LEU A 671 -10.32 14.97 -8.91
CA LEU A 671 -10.19 15.61 -10.22
C LEU A 671 -10.74 14.68 -11.31
N THR A 672 -11.83 15.09 -11.94
CA THR A 672 -12.44 14.40 -13.09
C THR A 672 -12.79 15.42 -14.20
N SER A 673 -13.82 15.17 -15.01
CA SER A 673 -14.37 16.20 -15.92
C SER A 673 -14.89 17.43 -15.17
N ARG A 674 -15.27 17.27 -13.90
CA ARG A 674 -15.51 18.34 -12.94
C ARG A 674 -14.70 18.07 -11.67
N ASN A 675 -14.36 19.13 -10.96
CA ASN A 675 -13.69 19.02 -9.68
C ASN A 675 -14.72 18.76 -8.58
N PHE A 676 -14.50 17.71 -7.81
CA PHE A 676 -15.35 17.37 -6.68
C PHE A 676 -14.57 17.37 -5.37
N ILE A 677 -15.25 17.68 -4.28
CA ILE A 677 -14.78 17.42 -2.91
C ILE A 677 -15.59 16.27 -2.32
N ARG A 678 -14.91 15.28 -1.75
CA ARG A 678 -15.49 14.03 -1.24
C ARG A 678 -15.26 13.88 0.26
N THR A 679 -16.23 13.24 0.92
CA THR A 679 -16.34 13.11 2.38
C THR A 679 -16.39 14.49 3.02
N VAL A 680 -17.59 15.07 3.01
CA VAL A 680 -17.81 16.49 3.33
C VAL A 680 -18.59 16.62 4.63
N THR A 681 -18.25 17.61 5.45
CA THR A 681 -18.98 17.93 6.68
C THR A 681 -19.18 19.43 6.83
N ASP A 682 -20.38 19.81 7.23
CA ASP A 682 -20.75 21.20 7.53
C ASP A 682 -19.87 21.74 8.68
N VAL A 683 -19.43 23.00 8.58
CA VAL A 683 -18.73 23.73 9.65
C VAL A 683 -19.22 25.17 9.70
N ARG A 684 -18.94 25.86 10.81
CA ARG A 684 -19.28 27.28 10.95
C ARG A 684 -18.07 28.15 10.69
N GLY A 685 -18.27 29.27 9.98
CA GLY A 685 -17.21 30.25 9.73
C GLY A 685 -16.58 30.81 11.01
N GLU A 686 -17.35 30.92 12.09
CA GLU A 686 -16.85 31.36 13.41
C GLU A 686 -15.72 30.45 13.93
N TRP A 687 -15.84 29.13 13.71
CA TRP A 687 -14.85 28.17 14.18
C TRP A 687 -13.53 28.26 13.41
N LEU A 688 -13.56 28.68 12.14
CA LEU A 688 -12.35 28.89 11.34
C LEU A 688 -11.44 29.94 11.99
N VAL A 689 -12.06 31.04 12.42
CA VAL A 689 -11.42 32.20 13.05
C VAL A 689 -10.98 31.91 14.49
N ASP A 690 -11.67 31.01 15.18
CA ASP A 690 -11.33 30.62 16.56
C ASP A 690 -10.24 29.55 16.62
N ILE A 691 -10.30 28.54 15.75
CA ILE A 691 -9.42 27.36 15.81
C ILE A 691 -8.11 27.59 15.04
N ALA A 692 -8.15 28.28 13.90
CA ALA A 692 -6.98 28.50 13.06
C ALA A 692 -6.82 29.98 12.63
N PRO A 693 -6.77 30.94 13.58
CA PRO A 693 -6.66 32.37 13.25
C PRO A 693 -5.40 32.70 12.43
N HIS A 694 -4.30 31.97 12.66
CA HIS A 694 -3.04 32.13 11.93
C HIS A 694 -3.17 31.79 10.44
N TYR A 695 -4.01 30.80 10.09
CA TYR A 695 -4.27 30.46 8.70
C TYR A 695 -5.34 31.36 8.07
N TYR A 696 -6.38 31.71 8.83
CA TYR A 696 -7.47 32.60 8.42
C TYR A 696 -7.18 34.08 8.71
N ASP A 697 -5.93 34.48 8.57
CA ASP A 697 -5.48 35.86 8.65
C ASP A 697 -5.95 36.64 7.41
N LEU A 698 -6.69 37.73 7.64
CA LEU A 698 -7.32 38.52 6.57
C LEU A 698 -6.30 39.31 5.73
N ASP A 699 -5.11 39.57 6.26
CA ASP A 699 -4.08 40.33 5.54
C ASP A 699 -3.54 39.54 4.35
N ASN A 700 -3.38 38.22 4.52
CA ASN A 700 -2.92 37.31 3.45
C ASN A 700 -4.06 36.55 2.73
N PHE A 701 -5.32 36.74 3.13
CA PHE A 701 -6.45 36.06 2.52
C PHE A 701 -6.85 36.69 1.16
N PRO A 702 -7.05 35.90 0.09
CA PRO A 702 -7.42 36.42 -1.22
C PRO A 702 -8.79 37.10 -1.22
N GLN A 703 -9.00 38.07 -2.10
CA GLN A 703 -10.28 38.76 -2.23
C GLN A 703 -11.33 37.86 -2.88
N CYS A 704 -12.30 37.40 -2.09
CA CYS A 704 -13.44 36.57 -2.53
C CYS A 704 -14.65 36.75 -1.57
N GLU A 705 -15.79 36.11 -1.86
CA GLU A 705 -16.96 36.19 -0.98
C GLU A 705 -16.66 35.64 0.42
N ALA A 706 -15.90 34.54 0.50
CA ALA A 706 -15.41 33.95 1.74
C ALA A 706 -14.67 34.97 2.64
N LYS A 707 -13.79 35.83 2.07
CA LYS A 707 -13.10 36.89 2.82
C LYS A 707 -14.07 37.90 3.42
N ARG A 708 -15.07 38.34 2.65
CA ARG A 708 -16.09 39.29 3.12
C ARG A 708 -16.93 38.72 4.26
N VAL A 709 -17.22 37.42 4.22
CA VAL A 709 -17.92 36.72 5.30
C VAL A 709 -17.02 36.67 6.54
N LEU A 710 -15.74 36.28 6.39
CA LEU A 710 -14.78 36.26 7.50
C LEU A 710 -14.57 37.64 8.12
N GLU A 711 -14.46 38.71 7.33
CA GLU A 711 -14.36 40.10 7.81
C GLU A 711 -15.53 40.49 8.72
N LYS A 712 -16.76 40.08 8.37
CA LYS A 712 -17.94 40.31 9.22
C LYS A 712 -17.84 39.54 10.54
N LEU A 713 -17.33 38.31 10.49
CA LEU A 713 -17.16 37.47 11.67
C LEU A 713 -16.07 38.02 12.61
N TYR A 714 -14.93 38.47 12.07
CA TYR A 714 -13.89 39.17 12.86
C TYR A 714 -14.43 40.42 13.54
N LYS A 715 -15.17 41.28 12.81
CA LYS A 715 -15.82 42.47 13.40
C LYS A 715 -16.84 42.13 14.49
N LYS A 716 -17.60 41.04 14.31
CA LYS A 716 -18.54 40.54 15.33
C LYS A 716 -17.78 40.09 16.58
N ARG A 717 -16.70 39.34 16.43
CA ARG A 717 -15.83 38.86 17.51
C ARG A 717 -15.20 39.99 18.30
N GLU A 718 -14.71 41.03 17.62
CA GLU A 718 -14.16 42.23 18.28
C GLU A 718 -15.21 42.93 19.14
N LYS A 719 -16.41 43.16 18.60
CA LYS A 719 -17.54 43.76 19.33
C LYS A 719 -17.93 42.93 20.57
N GLU A 720 -17.97 41.61 20.46
CA GLU A 720 -18.28 40.72 21.59
C GLU A 720 -17.18 40.76 22.67
N ARG A 721 -15.91 40.89 22.26
CA ARG A 721 -14.77 41.01 23.17
C ARG A 721 -14.78 42.36 23.90
N GLU A 722 -15.09 43.45 23.22
CA GLU A 722 -15.25 44.79 23.80
C GLU A 722 -16.45 44.85 24.77
N GLY A 723 -17.59 44.26 24.37
CA GLY A 723 -18.79 44.17 25.23
C GLY A 723 -18.58 43.33 26.49
N SER A 724 -17.73 42.30 26.42
CA SER A 724 -17.36 41.47 27.59
C SER A 724 -16.36 42.15 28.51
N LYS A 725 -15.47 43.02 27.98
CA LYS A 725 -14.56 43.85 28.78
C LYS A 725 -15.29 44.97 29.51
N ASN A 726 -16.37 45.52 28.96
CA ASN A 726 -17.18 46.56 29.61
C ASN A 726 -18.18 45.99 30.65
N ARG A 727 -18.30 44.66 30.77
CA ARG A 727 -19.19 43.97 31.74
C ARG A 727 -18.44 43.31 32.90
N LYS A 728 -17.11 43.27 32.86
CA LYS A 728 -16.23 42.96 33.99
C LYS A 728 -15.72 44.27 34.57
#